data_AF-A0A7V5EMD2-F1
#
_entry.id   AF-A0A7V5EMD2-F1
#
_cell.length_a   1.000
_cell.length_b   1.000
_cell.length_c   1.000
_cell.angle_alpha   90.00
_cell.angle_beta   90.00
_cell.angle_gamma   90.00
#
_symmetry.space_group_name_H-M   'P 1'
#
loop_
_entity.id
_entity.type
_entity.pdbx_description
1 polymer ?
#
loop_
_entity_poly.entity_id
_entity_poly.type
_entity_poly.pdbx_seq_one_letter_code
_entity_poly.pdbx_strand_id
1 'polypeptide(L)'
;MKYLLLLFSIVTTLQGFSQSRISYVNYEATLQENFDYQNLDALSQNWTIQSTQPAKSAGTALYSPAQVSLLPQGGIRLTATPLTNLMAAREPKGKDFYYRSGMISKDLKENYGIYEIIAKLPNGLEDAQDAWPVFQLVGDHIQINIFDGHANINDDLRQNVHKSIDQETQYQCGHSWDLEDFHKGWDKGFHVFQVAWTPESVTFFIHGREVSTIPADQLELPIESMKMVVALQTGDATSQPMQMDIKKINVYRHKEGRPFSYLMDNSWEFHTATSDDTKVLAQNRAIVPNPSNSHEVFYIGQDHHLYLASGEGNHWTTRKIGNQNIGRSLIYVNANDMLLYRDDAGYLSGFFRKDNDFIPFSKQNIKLAEQPSVLASTRDGQVVAILANQKIVSLANGSLSVLAMAPIDYRGDLTLTPDNTILYKDSNNKLSALKQDELSFTPVALPYYQVSDAPGSILFNTFNNSGQGIAFRGTDDKFHLLEKTGDQQYRHSIPAYNYGFQDPQHPDYIASNLAGGLQDVFYLSEDGRLQLFGWNTERTQRQHFWVDDNFFTQKYLADIQAPSLAFGHGGQLFYRTRHGSLGYFNWEHSSKDCTCRTLHADKEENFNLISDMEIKVYPNPTTGRLLLTLNKGNQDDVYQYELVAANGQSVRKGSFEGKEYSFDFSNEPSGIYQLNIISGTNQYTKRLVKIK
;
A
#
# COMPACT_ATOMS: atom_id res chain seq x y z
N MET A 1 25.20 34.09 -19.44
CA MET A 1 25.43 32.63 -19.51
C MET A 1 25.76 31.96 -18.16
N LYS A 2 26.49 32.58 -17.22
CA LYS A 2 26.80 31.94 -15.91
C LYS A 2 25.62 31.76 -14.94
N TYR A 3 24.53 32.52 -15.08
CA TYR A 3 23.32 32.37 -14.24
C TYR A 3 22.32 31.29 -14.73
N LEU A 4 22.46 30.79 -15.96
CA LEU A 4 21.55 29.78 -16.52
C LEU A 4 21.92 28.34 -16.09
N LEU A 5 23.20 28.11 -15.75
CA LEU A 5 23.70 26.81 -15.27
C LEU A 5 23.39 26.53 -13.80
N LEU A 6 23.15 27.58 -12.98
CA LEU A 6 22.81 27.40 -11.55
C LEU A 6 21.35 26.96 -11.35
N LEU A 7 20.43 27.40 -12.22
CA LEU A 7 19.02 27.01 -12.19
C LEU A 7 18.81 25.56 -12.68
N PHE A 8 19.60 25.10 -13.64
CA PHE A 8 19.48 23.72 -14.16
C PHE A 8 19.93 22.66 -13.15
N SER A 9 20.89 22.99 -12.27
CA SER A 9 21.42 22.04 -11.28
C SER A 9 20.53 21.89 -10.03
N ILE A 10 19.64 22.85 -9.76
CA ILE A 10 18.67 22.79 -8.64
C ILE A 10 17.45 21.93 -9.01
N VAL A 11 17.06 21.91 -10.29
CA VAL A 11 15.90 21.15 -10.78
C VAL A 11 16.17 19.64 -10.84
N THR A 12 17.40 19.21 -11.11
CA THR A 12 17.76 17.77 -11.19
C THR A 12 17.86 17.09 -9.82
N THR A 13 18.04 17.83 -8.72
CA THR A 13 18.09 17.23 -7.37
C THR A 13 16.71 17.08 -6.73
N LEU A 14 15.65 17.67 -7.28
CA LEU A 14 14.28 17.58 -6.73
C LEU A 14 13.54 16.29 -7.15
N GLN A 15 14.06 15.52 -8.10
CA GLN A 15 13.39 14.29 -8.57
C GLN A 15 13.55 13.09 -7.63
N GLY A 16 14.43 13.15 -6.62
CA GLY A 16 14.65 12.04 -5.67
C GLY A 16 14.03 12.23 -4.28
N PHE A 17 13.52 13.42 -3.94
CA PHE A 17 13.01 13.71 -2.59
C PHE A 17 11.51 13.47 -2.40
N SER A 18 10.75 13.15 -3.47
CA SER A 18 9.29 13.30 -3.42
C SER A 18 8.49 12.14 -2.83
N GLN A 19 9.11 11.16 -2.16
CA GLN A 19 8.38 9.98 -1.64
C GLN A 19 8.84 9.48 -0.27
N SER A 20 9.53 10.30 0.54
CA SER A 20 9.75 9.92 1.94
C SER A 20 8.41 9.88 2.68
N ARG A 21 8.04 8.72 3.21
CA ARG A 21 6.85 8.54 4.08
C ARG A 21 7.06 9.11 5.47
N ILE A 22 8.31 9.34 5.84
CA ILE A 22 8.66 9.97 7.10
C ILE A 22 8.27 11.45 7.04
N SER A 23 7.30 11.83 7.87
CA SER A 23 6.95 13.20 8.18
C SER A 23 7.86 13.73 9.28
N TYR A 24 8.70 14.70 8.93
CA TYR A 24 9.51 15.41 9.91
C TYR A 24 8.78 16.62 10.52
N VAL A 25 7.49 16.84 10.20
CA VAL A 25 6.73 18.04 10.64
C VAL A 25 6.68 18.12 12.17
N ASN A 26 6.47 16.99 12.84
CA ASN A 26 6.39 16.89 14.30
C ASN A 26 7.73 16.57 14.96
N TYR A 27 8.80 16.55 14.17
CA TYR A 27 10.14 16.22 14.62
C TYR A 27 11.06 17.43 14.51
N GLU A 28 12.03 17.50 15.42
CA GLU A 28 13.14 18.44 15.35
C GLU A 28 14.45 17.68 15.39
N ALA A 29 15.44 18.15 14.63
CA ALA A 29 16.74 17.51 14.60
C ALA A 29 17.49 17.78 15.92
N THR A 30 17.93 16.74 16.59
CA THR A 30 18.80 16.80 17.77
C THR A 30 20.27 16.61 17.40
N LEU A 31 20.52 15.93 16.29
CA LEU A 31 21.83 15.77 15.67
C LEU A 31 21.71 15.96 14.16
N GLN A 32 22.58 16.79 13.59
CA GLN A 32 22.77 16.91 12.15
C GLN A 32 24.27 16.89 11.89
N GLU A 33 24.77 15.76 11.39
CA GLU A 33 26.18 15.53 11.14
C GLU A 33 26.42 15.36 9.64
N ASN A 34 27.04 16.37 9.03
CA ASN A 34 27.51 16.32 7.63
C ASN A 34 29.00 15.96 7.52
N PHE A 35 29.69 15.84 8.66
CA PHE A 35 31.11 15.55 8.78
C PHE A 35 32.03 16.55 8.06
N ASP A 36 31.66 17.83 8.05
CA ASP A 36 32.44 18.93 7.46
C ASP A 36 33.63 19.37 8.36
N TYR A 37 34.26 18.40 9.03
CA TYR A 37 35.39 18.64 9.93
C TYR A 37 36.66 19.01 9.14
N GLN A 38 37.55 19.78 9.76
CA GLN A 38 38.84 20.12 9.14
C GLN A 38 39.88 19.00 9.26
N ASN A 39 39.75 18.14 10.28
CA ASN A 39 40.64 17.02 10.57
C ASN A 39 39.99 16.03 11.55
N LEU A 40 40.64 14.88 11.78
CA LEU A 40 40.14 13.83 12.68
C LEU A 40 40.14 14.25 14.16
N ASP A 41 40.99 15.19 14.57
CA ASP A 41 40.97 15.71 15.95
C ASP A 41 39.65 16.45 16.22
N ALA A 42 39.19 17.27 15.27
CA ALA A 42 37.90 17.96 15.36
C ALA A 42 36.71 16.97 15.35
N LEU A 43 36.79 15.90 14.55
CA LEU A 43 35.81 14.81 14.58
C LEU A 43 35.78 14.14 15.97
N SER A 44 36.96 13.87 16.55
CA SER A 44 37.11 13.17 17.83
C SER A 44 36.55 13.93 19.04
N GLN A 45 36.32 15.24 18.91
CA GLN A 45 35.65 16.05 19.93
C GLN A 45 34.15 15.77 20.01
N ASN A 46 33.55 15.25 18.93
CA ASN A 46 32.11 15.02 18.82
C ASN A 46 31.75 13.53 18.72
N TRP A 47 32.70 12.71 18.28
CA TRP A 47 32.56 11.28 18.04
C TRP A 47 33.71 10.53 18.69
N THR A 48 33.42 9.37 19.27
CA THR A 48 34.47 8.45 19.70
C THR A 48 34.98 7.70 18.47
N ILE A 49 36.26 7.86 18.14
CA ILE A 49 36.95 7.04 17.14
C ILE A 49 37.59 5.85 17.85
N GLN A 50 37.14 4.64 17.56
CA GLN A 50 37.58 3.46 18.30
C GLN A 50 39.04 3.13 17.97
N SER A 51 39.92 3.13 18.98
CA SER A 51 41.37 2.98 18.76
C SER A 51 41.93 1.58 19.00
N THR A 52 41.19 0.73 19.71
CA THR A 52 41.46 -0.69 19.96
C THR A 52 40.16 -1.39 20.37
N GLN A 53 40.12 -2.72 20.29
CA GLN A 53 38.90 -3.50 20.49
C GLN A 53 38.27 -3.27 21.88
N PRO A 54 36.94 -3.05 22.00
CA PRO A 54 36.22 -3.50 23.19
C PRO A 54 36.25 -5.04 23.19
N ALA A 55 36.43 -5.69 24.34
CA ALA A 55 36.54 -7.15 24.51
C ALA A 55 35.30 -7.98 24.07
N LYS A 56 34.42 -7.43 23.22
CA LYS A 56 33.10 -7.93 22.83
C LYS A 56 32.72 -7.60 21.37
N SER A 57 33.66 -7.39 20.44
CA SER A 57 33.26 -7.20 19.03
C SER A 57 32.83 -8.53 18.41
N ALA A 58 31.69 -8.56 17.71
CA ALA A 58 31.19 -9.77 17.05
C ALA A 58 32.07 -10.20 15.85
N GLY A 59 32.49 -9.26 15.00
CA GLY A 59 33.36 -9.53 13.83
C GLY A 59 34.86 -9.73 14.10
N THR A 60 35.61 -10.01 13.02
CA THR A 60 37.07 -10.28 12.99
C THR A 60 37.92 -9.04 12.69
N ALA A 61 37.34 -7.85 12.84
CA ALA A 61 38.01 -6.58 12.60
C ALA A 61 38.69 -6.03 13.86
N LEU A 62 39.95 -5.60 13.72
CA LEU A 62 40.66 -4.80 14.71
C LEU A 62 40.46 -3.32 14.41
N TYR A 63 39.68 -2.62 15.23
CA TYR A 63 39.41 -1.20 14.99
C TYR A 63 40.62 -0.30 15.24
N SER A 64 40.81 0.69 14.37
CA SER A 64 41.93 1.62 14.44
C SER A 64 41.55 3.00 13.90
N PRO A 65 42.04 4.11 14.49
CA PRO A 65 41.73 5.46 14.01
C PRO A 65 42.31 5.70 12.62
N ALA A 66 43.39 4.98 12.25
CA ALA A 66 44.01 5.03 10.93
C ALA A 66 43.11 4.48 9.81
N GLN A 67 41.95 3.90 10.13
CA GLN A 67 40.96 3.42 9.16
C GLN A 67 39.73 4.32 9.07
N VAL A 68 39.76 5.48 9.75
CA VAL A 68 38.75 6.54 9.66
C VAL A 68 39.39 7.74 8.97
N SER A 69 38.73 8.28 7.95
CA SER A 69 39.19 9.46 7.22
C SER A 69 38.03 10.36 6.84
N LEU A 70 38.29 11.65 6.63
CA LEU A 70 37.31 12.62 6.13
C LEU A 70 37.29 12.61 4.59
N LEU A 71 36.11 12.75 4.00
CA LEU A 71 35.97 12.88 2.55
C LEU A 71 36.16 14.35 2.13
N PRO A 72 36.81 14.64 0.98
CA PRO A 72 37.08 16.01 0.54
C PRO A 72 35.84 16.90 0.33
N GLN A 73 34.65 16.32 0.16
CA GLN A 73 33.40 17.03 -0.09
C GLN A 73 32.42 16.98 1.09
N GLY A 74 32.94 16.72 2.30
CA GLY A 74 32.13 16.37 3.46
C GLY A 74 31.80 14.88 3.49
N GLY A 75 31.54 14.36 4.69
CA GLY A 75 31.41 12.93 4.96
C GLY A 75 32.66 12.29 5.55
N ILE A 76 32.53 11.01 5.89
CA ILE A 76 33.62 10.17 6.39
C ILE A 76 33.73 8.88 5.58
N ARG A 77 34.92 8.29 5.59
CA ARG A 77 35.21 6.97 5.04
C ARG A 77 35.75 6.07 6.13
N LEU A 78 35.10 4.91 6.28
CA LEU A 78 35.62 3.78 7.04
C LEU A 78 36.27 2.81 6.05
N THR A 79 37.49 2.38 6.32
CA THR A 79 38.21 1.40 5.52
C THR A 79 38.44 0.13 6.32
N ALA A 80 38.58 -1.00 5.64
CA ALA A 80 39.08 -2.24 6.22
C ALA A 80 40.25 -2.73 5.36
N THR A 81 41.41 -2.91 5.96
CA THR A 81 42.62 -3.35 5.28
C THR A 81 43.07 -4.71 5.85
N PRO A 82 43.34 -5.72 5.00
CA PRO A 82 43.83 -7.01 5.47
C PRO A 82 45.10 -6.87 6.31
N LEU A 83 45.20 -7.65 7.38
CA LEU A 83 46.39 -7.72 8.21
C LEU A 83 47.44 -8.61 7.53
N THR A 84 48.65 -8.09 7.35
CA THR A 84 49.76 -8.84 6.74
C THR A 84 50.38 -9.87 7.67
N ASN A 85 50.09 -9.82 8.98
CA ASN A 85 50.59 -10.75 9.98
C ASN A 85 49.48 -11.14 10.98
N LEU A 86 48.77 -12.24 10.68
CA LEU A 86 47.66 -12.75 11.48
C LEU A 86 48.11 -13.16 12.91
N MET A 87 49.35 -13.63 13.07
CA MET A 87 49.90 -14.09 14.34
C MET A 87 50.10 -12.95 15.37
N ALA A 88 50.19 -11.70 14.92
CA ALA A 88 50.32 -10.54 15.79
C ALA A 88 48.97 -10.01 16.32
N ALA A 89 47.86 -10.55 15.82
CA ALA A 89 46.50 -10.08 16.11
C ALA A 89 45.62 -11.22 16.62
N ARG A 90 46.14 -12.02 17.54
CA ARG A 90 45.35 -13.03 18.26
C ARG A 90 45.01 -12.51 19.65
N GLU A 91 43.74 -12.47 19.99
CA GLU A 91 43.33 -12.16 21.36
C GLU A 91 43.87 -13.22 22.34
N PRO A 92 44.05 -12.90 23.64
CA PRO A 92 44.35 -13.88 24.67
C PRO A 92 43.35 -15.06 24.73
N LYS A 93 42.13 -14.88 24.20
CA LYS A 93 41.08 -15.90 24.10
C LYS A 93 41.07 -16.68 22.78
N GLY A 94 42.05 -16.45 21.91
CA GLY A 94 42.25 -17.24 20.68
C GLY A 94 41.45 -16.78 19.46
N LYS A 95 40.73 -15.65 19.53
CA LYS A 95 40.07 -15.02 18.37
C LYS A 95 41.13 -14.42 17.43
N ASP A 96 41.07 -14.79 16.16
CA ASP A 96 41.93 -14.27 15.10
C ASP A 96 41.27 -13.05 14.45
N PHE A 97 42.05 -11.99 14.22
CA PHE A 97 41.61 -10.84 13.41
C PHE A 97 42.22 -10.92 12.03
N TYR A 98 41.43 -10.59 11.01
CA TYR A 98 41.86 -10.60 9.61
C TYR A 98 42.06 -9.21 9.05
N TYR A 99 41.41 -8.20 9.63
CA TYR A 99 41.44 -6.83 9.15
C TYR A 99 41.77 -5.83 10.24
N ARG A 100 42.39 -4.74 9.83
CA ARG A 100 42.31 -3.47 10.55
C ARG A 100 41.15 -2.68 9.97
N SER A 101 40.20 -2.22 10.78
CA SER A 101 39.01 -1.51 10.29
C SER A 101 38.68 -0.22 11.04
N GLY A 102 37.71 0.55 10.54
CA GLY A 102 37.21 1.79 11.13
C GLY A 102 35.88 1.62 11.89
N MET A 103 35.75 2.31 13.02
CA MET A 103 34.51 2.44 13.79
C MET A 103 34.44 3.81 14.45
N ILE A 104 33.25 4.40 14.42
CA ILE A 104 32.90 5.60 15.19
C ILE A 104 31.65 5.33 16.03
N SER A 105 31.53 6.02 17.17
CA SER A 105 30.34 5.95 18.00
C SER A 105 30.01 7.26 18.71
N LYS A 106 28.75 7.42 19.10
CA LYS A 106 28.27 8.57 19.86
C LYS A 106 27.21 8.14 20.87
N ASP A 107 27.35 8.59 22.11
CA ASP A 107 26.29 8.44 23.12
C ASP A 107 25.12 9.36 22.77
N LEU A 108 23.91 8.82 22.78
CA LEU A 108 22.69 9.57 22.48
C LEU A 108 22.01 9.99 23.78
N LYS A 109 21.33 11.14 23.73
CA LYS A 109 20.48 11.59 24.84
C LYS A 109 19.03 11.13 24.64
N GLU A 110 18.68 10.82 23.41
CA GLU A 110 17.34 10.46 22.96
C GLU A 110 17.17 8.94 22.98
N ASN A 111 16.03 8.48 23.52
CA ASN A 111 15.64 7.08 23.51
C ASN A 111 14.56 6.78 22.44
N TYR A 112 13.91 7.80 21.89
CA TYR A 112 12.91 7.67 20.83
C TYR A 112 13.14 8.75 19.78
N GLY A 113 12.87 8.43 18.53
CA GLY A 113 13.15 9.34 17.44
C GLY A 113 13.30 8.67 16.09
N ILE A 114 13.68 9.48 15.11
CA ILE A 114 14.08 9.00 13.78
C ILE A 114 15.60 9.08 13.70
N TYR A 115 16.23 7.99 13.34
CA TYR A 115 17.67 7.89 13.11
C TYR A 115 17.90 7.65 11.63
N GLU A 116 18.76 8.44 11.01
CA GLU A 116 18.99 8.43 9.58
C GLU A 116 20.48 8.45 9.29
N ILE A 117 20.89 7.62 8.34
CA ILE A 117 22.23 7.65 7.76
C ILE A 117 22.14 7.68 6.24
N ILE A 118 23.01 8.47 5.62
CA ILE A 118 23.23 8.44 4.18
C ILE A 118 24.58 7.79 3.93
N ALA A 119 24.59 6.54 3.48
CA ALA A 119 25.80 5.74 3.33
C ALA A 119 25.87 5.06 1.95
N LYS A 120 27.09 4.91 1.46
CA LYS A 120 27.46 4.07 0.33
C LYS A 120 28.21 2.87 0.89
N LEU A 121 27.64 1.69 0.71
CA LEU A 121 28.16 0.46 1.29
C LEU A 121 29.36 -0.06 0.47
N PRO A 122 30.19 -0.96 1.04
CA PRO A 122 31.30 -1.56 0.32
C PRO A 122 30.89 -2.23 -0.98
N ASN A 123 31.77 -2.19 -1.98
CA ASN A 123 31.58 -2.92 -3.22
C ASN A 123 31.62 -4.43 -2.96
N GLY A 124 30.49 -5.09 -3.22
CA GLY A 124 30.41 -6.54 -3.31
C GLY A 124 31.11 -7.06 -4.55
N LEU A 125 32.44 -6.91 -4.61
CA LEU A 125 33.25 -7.72 -5.51
C LEU A 125 32.99 -9.18 -5.12
N GLU A 126 32.80 -10.11 -6.05
CA GLU A 126 32.49 -11.54 -5.74
C GLU A 126 33.41 -12.16 -4.65
N ASP A 127 34.63 -11.63 -4.48
CA ASP A 127 35.62 -12.03 -3.46
C ASP A 127 35.58 -11.24 -2.12
N ALA A 128 34.77 -10.19 -1.99
CA ALA A 128 34.61 -9.35 -0.79
C ALA A 128 33.52 -9.90 0.16
N GLN A 129 33.41 -11.23 0.27
CA GLN A 129 32.36 -11.94 1.04
C GLN A 129 32.32 -11.53 2.51
N ASP A 130 33.36 -10.87 3.00
CA ASP A 130 33.55 -10.54 4.40
C ASP A 130 33.35 -9.07 4.74
N ALA A 131 32.91 -8.20 3.82
CA ALA A 131 32.56 -6.84 4.21
C ALA A 131 31.27 -6.85 5.02
N TRP A 132 31.29 -6.35 6.25
CA TRP A 132 30.12 -6.35 7.13
C TRP A 132 29.84 -4.92 7.65
N PRO A 133 29.29 -4.02 6.81
CA PRO A 133 28.91 -2.68 7.24
C PRO A 133 27.81 -2.73 8.31
N VAL A 134 27.91 -1.87 9.31
CA VAL A 134 26.95 -1.81 10.42
C VAL A 134 26.60 -0.36 10.76
N PHE A 135 25.30 -0.09 10.90
CA PHE A 135 24.76 1.08 11.56
C PHE A 135 23.70 0.65 12.58
N GLN A 136 23.98 0.89 13.85
CA GLN A 136 23.18 0.31 14.94
C GLN A 136 23.05 1.26 16.14
N LEU A 137 21.98 1.06 16.90
CA LEU A 137 21.77 1.63 18.22
C LEU A 137 21.96 0.50 19.24
N VAL A 138 22.84 0.71 20.23
CA VAL A 138 23.20 -0.30 21.22
C VAL A 138 22.94 0.24 22.61
N GLY A 139 22.02 -0.38 23.33
CA GLY A 139 21.77 -0.19 24.75
C GLY A 139 22.24 -1.39 25.56
N ASP A 140 21.91 -1.39 26.85
CA ASP A 140 22.29 -2.47 27.76
C ASP A 140 21.50 -3.75 27.49
N HIS A 141 20.23 -3.63 27.07
CA HIS A 141 19.31 -4.75 26.87
C HIS A 141 18.81 -4.88 25.43
N ILE A 142 18.82 -3.79 24.66
CA ILE A 142 18.36 -3.78 23.27
C ILE A 142 19.45 -3.33 22.31
N GLN A 143 19.46 -3.92 21.12
CA GLN A 143 20.22 -3.42 19.98
C GLN A 143 19.29 -3.35 18.76
N ILE A 144 19.28 -2.21 18.08
CA ILE A 144 18.50 -1.96 16.86
C ILE A 144 19.49 -1.77 15.72
N ASN A 145 19.51 -2.69 14.77
CA ASN A 145 20.39 -2.61 13.60
C ASN A 145 19.62 -2.05 12.41
N ILE A 146 19.93 -0.80 12.04
CA ILE A 146 19.34 -0.11 10.88
C ILE A 146 19.84 -0.72 9.57
N PHE A 147 21.10 -1.15 9.56
CA PHE A 147 21.60 -2.16 8.65
C PHE A 147 22.75 -2.92 9.32
N ASP A 148 22.78 -4.23 9.10
CA ASP A 148 23.76 -5.16 9.63
C ASP A 148 23.82 -6.37 8.71
N GLY A 149 24.97 -6.70 8.14
CA GLY A 149 25.11 -7.90 7.33
C GLY A 149 26.21 -7.86 6.27
N HIS A 150 26.42 -8.99 5.59
CA HIS A 150 27.47 -9.13 4.59
C HIS A 150 27.11 -8.35 3.32
N ALA A 151 27.94 -7.37 2.92
CA ALA A 151 27.67 -6.50 1.77
C ALA A 151 27.76 -7.21 0.41
N ASN A 152 28.28 -8.44 0.36
CA ASN A 152 28.64 -9.14 -0.87
C ASN A 152 27.88 -10.44 -1.14
N ILE A 153 27.02 -10.87 -0.22
CA ILE A 153 25.99 -11.82 -0.57
C ILE A 153 24.82 -10.92 -0.94
N ASN A 154 24.28 -11.04 -2.15
CA ASN A 154 23.16 -10.21 -2.60
C ASN A 154 21.92 -10.29 -1.66
N ASP A 155 21.99 -11.09 -0.60
CA ASP A 155 20.89 -11.58 0.21
C ASP A 155 21.04 -11.26 1.72
N ASP A 156 22.17 -10.73 2.21
CA ASP A 156 22.46 -10.78 3.66
C ASP A 156 22.51 -9.43 4.38
N LEU A 157 22.21 -8.30 3.72
CA LEU A 157 22.02 -7.05 4.46
C LEU A 157 20.71 -7.14 5.25
N ARG A 158 20.78 -7.02 6.58
CA ARG A 158 19.63 -7.20 7.47
C ARG A 158 19.26 -5.94 8.22
N GLN A 159 17.97 -5.84 8.52
CA GLN A 159 17.45 -5.01 9.58
C GLN A 159 16.98 -5.94 10.69
N ASN A 160 17.36 -5.66 11.93
CA ASN A 160 16.97 -6.51 13.04
C ASN A 160 16.91 -5.76 14.37
N VAL A 161 16.22 -6.38 15.33
CA VAL A 161 16.26 -5.98 16.73
C VAL A 161 16.66 -7.18 17.57
N HIS A 162 17.69 -6.97 18.38
CA HIS A 162 18.23 -7.93 19.33
C HIS A 162 17.81 -7.55 20.74
N LYS A 163 17.45 -8.55 21.53
CA LYS A 163 17.17 -8.40 22.97
C LYS A 163 18.08 -9.33 23.76
N SER A 164 18.75 -8.79 24.78
CA SER A 164 19.52 -9.58 25.74
C SER A 164 18.55 -10.26 26.70
N ILE A 165 18.62 -11.59 26.81
CA ILE A 165 17.70 -12.35 27.69
C ILE A 165 18.24 -12.48 29.10
N ASP A 166 19.56 -12.50 29.24
CA ASP A 166 20.26 -12.51 30.51
C ASP A 166 21.35 -11.43 30.47
N GLN A 167 21.72 -10.84 31.62
CA GLN A 167 22.82 -9.86 31.72
C GLN A 167 24.18 -10.44 31.26
N GLU A 168 24.23 -11.73 30.93
CA GLU A 168 25.40 -12.45 30.43
C GLU A 168 25.16 -12.99 29.01
N THR A 169 25.37 -12.11 28.02
CA THR A 169 25.97 -12.41 26.69
C THR A 169 25.16 -13.08 25.57
N GLN A 170 23.89 -13.43 25.72
CA GLN A 170 23.10 -13.94 24.58
C GLN A 170 22.01 -12.96 24.15
N TYR A 171 22.25 -12.33 23.00
CA TYR A 171 21.21 -11.67 22.23
C TYR A 171 20.45 -12.73 21.44
N GLN A 172 19.15 -12.86 21.68
CA GLN A 172 18.30 -13.54 20.70
C GLN A 172 17.96 -12.52 19.62
N CYS A 173 18.16 -12.91 18.35
CA CYS A 173 17.59 -12.20 17.22
C CYS A 173 16.06 -12.31 17.36
N GLY A 174 15.41 -11.23 17.82
CA GLY A 174 13.96 -11.22 17.99
C GLY A 174 13.30 -11.33 16.62
N HIS A 175 13.73 -10.47 15.70
CA HIS A 175 13.29 -10.46 14.31
C HIS A 175 14.39 -9.97 13.38
N SER A 176 14.55 -10.63 12.23
CA SER A 176 15.48 -10.27 11.16
C SER A 176 14.71 -10.20 9.85
N TRP A 177 14.95 -9.16 9.07
CA TRP A 177 14.48 -9.05 7.70
C TRP A 177 15.69 -9.00 6.79
N ASP A 178 15.83 -10.02 5.96
CA ASP A 178 16.79 -10.02 4.86
C ASP A 178 16.30 -9.02 3.81
N LEU A 179 17.18 -8.13 3.36
CA LEU A 179 16.88 -7.16 2.30
C LEU A 179 17.03 -7.77 0.91
N GLU A 180 16.77 -9.08 0.77
CA GLU A 180 16.86 -9.85 -0.48
C GLU A 180 16.12 -9.12 -1.61
N ASP A 181 14.87 -8.71 -1.42
CA ASP A 181 14.10 -8.03 -2.48
C ASP A 181 14.67 -6.66 -2.96
N PHE A 182 15.73 -6.13 -2.32
CA PHE A 182 16.41 -4.87 -2.68
C PHE A 182 17.66 -5.06 -3.58
N HIS A 183 17.80 -6.22 -4.26
CA HIS A 183 19.02 -6.62 -4.96
C HIS A 183 19.68 -5.57 -5.90
N LYS A 184 21.01 -5.52 -5.76
CA LYS A 184 22.06 -4.89 -6.59
C LYS A 184 22.20 -3.37 -6.48
N GLY A 185 23.32 -2.99 -5.87
CA GLY A 185 23.93 -1.69 -6.11
C GLY A 185 24.08 -0.77 -4.91
N TRP A 186 24.06 -1.31 -3.68
CA TRP A 186 24.41 -0.54 -2.47
C TRP A 186 25.79 0.14 -2.55
N ASP A 187 26.64 -0.38 -3.42
CA ASP A 187 27.98 0.12 -3.76
C ASP A 187 28.00 1.10 -4.94
N LYS A 188 26.88 1.29 -5.65
CA LYS A 188 26.81 2.17 -6.82
C LYS A 188 26.52 3.61 -6.44
N GLY A 189 25.93 3.86 -5.28
CA GLY A 189 25.54 5.20 -4.85
C GLY A 189 25.42 5.35 -3.34
N PHE A 190 25.00 6.54 -2.92
CA PHE A 190 24.59 6.77 -1.54
C PHE A 190 23.12 6.38 -1.38
N HIS A 191 22.84 5.69 -0.28
CA HIS A 191 21.50 5.25 0.11
C HIS A 191 21.12 5.86 1.45
N VAL A 192 19.83 6.17 1.62
CA VAL A 192 19.31 6.64 2.90
C VAL A 192 18.75 5.45 3.65
N PHE A 193 19.28 5.16 4.83
CA PHE A 193 18.74 4.14 5.73
C PHE A 193 18.22 4.84 6.96
N GLN A 194 16.99 4.52 7.38
CA GLN A 194 16.37 5.14 8.54
C GLN A 194 15.70 4.11 9.44
N VAL A 195 15.53 4.46 10.70
CA VAL A 195 14.62 3.79 11.62
C VAL A 195 13.83 4.85 12.38
N ALA A 196 12.52 4.69 12.47
CA ALA A 196 11.67 5.39 13.41
C ALA A 196 11.43 4.48 14.62
N TRP A 197 11.91 4.90 15.78
CA TRP A 197 11.73 4.19 17.03
C TRP A 197 10.79 4.98 17.94
N THR A 198 9.61 4.42 18.19
CA THR A 198 8.57 4.96 19.05
C THR A 198 8.29 4.02 20.23
N PRO A 199 7.52 4.45 21.24
CA PRO A 199 7.04 3.55 22.28
C PRO A 199 6.17 2.41 21.76
N GLU A 200 5.51 2.58 20.60
CA GLU A 200 4.64 1.56 20.02
C GLU A 200 5.35 0.64 19.03
N SER A 201 6.47 1.04 18.43
CA SER A 201 7.12 0.25 17.39
C SER A 201 8.55 0.65 17.05
N VAL A 202 9.26 -0.24 16.36
CA VAL A 202 10.49 0.05 15.61
C VAL A 202 10.20 -0.18 14.13
N THR A 203 10.28 0.88 13.33
CA THR A 203 9.97 0.83 11.90
C THR A 203 11.17 1.25 11.08
N PHE A 204 11.58 0.38 10.17
CA PHE A 204 12.75 0.59 9.33
C PHE A 204 12.35 1.16 7.96
N PHE A 205 13.21 2.02 7.42
CA PHE A 205 13.02 2.60 6.10
C PHE A 205 14.30 2.59 5.27
N ILE A 206 14.12 2.51 3.96
CA ILE A 206 15.17 2.75 2.97
C ILE A 206 14.65 3.78 1.98
N HIS A 207 15.39 4.88 1.80
CA HIS A 207 14.99 6.03 0.99
C HIS A 207 13.62 6.60 1.39
N GLY A 208 13.34 6.64 2.69
CA GLY A 208 12.07 7.09 3.24
C GLY A 208 10.89 6.13 3.03
N ARG A 209 11.12 4.92 2.51
CA ARG A 209 10.09 3.89 2.29
C ARG A 209 10.16 2.84 3.39
N GLU A 210 9.03 2.55 4.01
CA GLU A 210 8.92 1.53 5.06
C GLU A 210 9.28 0.15 4.52
N VAL A 211 10.14 -0.56 5.24
CA VAL A 211 10.60 -1.92 4.90
C VAL A 211 9.98 -2.94 5.84
N SER A 212 10.02 -2.65 7.15
CA SER A 212 9.47 -3.52 8.18
C SER A 212 9.11 -2.71 9.41
N THR A 213 8.12 -3.21 10.15
CA THR A 213 7.67 -2.64 11.43
C THR A 213 7.60 -3.75 12.47
N ILE A 214 8.20 -3.50 13.62
CA ILE A 214 8.11 -4.37 14.80
C ILE A 214 7.25 -3.69 15.86
N PRO A 215 6.07 -4.23 16.18
CA PRO A 215 5.27 -3.77 17.31
C PRO A 215 6.02 -3.91 18.64
N ALA A 216 5.83 -2.96 19.56
CA ALA A 216 6.50 -2.93 20.85
C ALA A 216 6.11 -4.10 21.78
N ASP A 217 4.90 -4.65 21.62
CA ASP A 217 4.43 -5.82 22.37
C ASP A 217 5.17 -7.11 21.99
N GLN A 218 5.79 -7.17 20.81
CA GLN A 218 6.67 -8.27 20.39
C GLN A 218 8.08 -8.14 20.98
N LEU A 219 8.50 -6.93 21.39
CA LEU A 219 9.87 -6.65 21.83
C LEU A 219 9.99 -6.43 23.36
N GLU A 220 8.92 -6.01 24.02
CA GLU A 220 8.95 -5.45 25.38
C GLU A 220 10.05 -4.39 25.54
N LEU A 221 10.06 -3.40 24.63
CA LEU A 221 11.12 -2.38 24.51
C LEU A 221 11.41 -1.67 25.85
N PRO A 222 12.56 -1.90 26.51
CA PRO A 222 12.92 -1.09 27.67
C PRO A 222 13.29 0.32 27.21
N ILE A 223 12.92 1.32 28.00
CA ILE A 223 13.39 2.69 27.79
C ILE A 223 14.80 2.78 28.36
N GLU A 224 15.81 2.77 27.49
CA GLU A 224 17.20 2.92 27.88
C GLU A 224 17.98 3.86 26.94
N SER A 225 19.08 4.39 27.46
CA SER A 225 19.98 5.23 26.67
C SER A 225 20.74 4.36 25.67
N MET A 226 20.73 4.80 24.40
CA MET A 226 21.43 4.10 23.34
C MET A 226 22.76 4.78 23.01
N LYS A 227 23.70 3.96 22.56
CA LYS A 227 24.89 4.38 21.83
C LYS A 227 24.69 4.13 20.34
N MET A 228 24.87 5.17 19.54
CA MET A 228 24.90 5.03 18.09
C MET A 228 26.29 4.56 17.66
N VAL A 229 26.35 3.49 16.86
CA VAL A 229 27.59 2.88 16.37
C VAL A 229 27.54 2.76 14.85
N VAL A 230 28.62 3.20 14.20
CA VAL A 230 28.85 2.98 12.77
C VAL A 230 30.20 2.28 12.61
N ALA A 231 30.22 1.12 11.98
CA ALA A 231 31.43 0.32 11.83
C ALA A 231 31.46 -0.36 10.47
N LEU A 232 32.67 -0.62 9.97
CA LEU A 232 32.89 -1.59 8.91
C LEU A 232 33.44 -2.86 9.55
N GLN A 233 32.56 -3.75 10.00
CA GLN A 233 32.97 -5.06 10.51
C GLN A 233 33.49 -5.93 9.37
N THR A 234 34.14 -7.02 9.73
CA THR A 234 34.59 -8.03 8.77
C THR A 234 34.24 -9.45 9.22
N GLY A 235 33.88 -10.29 8.25
CA GLY A 235 33.66 -11.73 8.37
C GLY A 235 34.96 -12.51 8.35
N ASP A 236 35.10 -13.49 7.46
CA ASP A 236 36.32 -14.28 7.29
C ASP A 236 37.46 -13.49 6.61
N ALA A 237 38.56 -14.18 6.26
CA ALA A 237 39.76 -13.56 5.71
C ALA A 237 39.70 -13.46 4.17
N THR A 238 39.39 -12.28 3.63
CA THR A 238 39.70 -11.96 2.21
C THR A 238 41.04 -11.22 2.08
N SER A 239 41.51 -11.15 0.83
CA SER A 239 42.74 -10.44 0.45
C SER A 239 42.53 -8.97 0.07
N GLN A 240 41.29 -8.48 0.02
CA GLN A 240 40.98 -7.18 -0.58
C GLN A 240 40.65 -6.11 0.45
N PRO A 241 41.12 -4.85 0.26
CA PRO A 241 40.67 -3.73 1.07
C PRO A 241 39.22 -3.37 0.73
N MET A 242 38.50 -2.87 1.74
CA MET A 242 37.08 -2.52 1.64
C MET A 242 36.87 -1.10 2.16
N GLN A 243 35.80 -0.44 1.73
CA GLN A 243 35.46 0.90 2.20
C GLN A 243 33.96 1.11 2.29
N MET A 244 33.52 1.88 3.28
CA MET A 244 32.16 2.39 3.42
C MET A 244 32.25 3.91 3.55
N ASP A 245 31.46 4.62 2.74
CA ASP A 245 31.41 6.08 2.75
C ASP A 245 30.11 6.54 3.40
N ILE A 246 30.19 7.47 4.35
CA ILE A 246 29.04 8.01 5.07
C ILE A 246 29.01 9.50 4.79
N LYS A 247 27.94 9.96 4.15
CA LYS A 247 27.76 11.37 3.80
C LYS A 247 27.16 12.15 4.96
N LYS A 248 26.20 11.55 5.68
CA LYS A 248 25.40 12.26 6.67
C LYS A 248 24.83 11.32 7.72
N ILE A 249 24.69 11.81 8.96
CA ILE A 249 23.86 11.20 10.00
C ILE A 249 22.95 12.26 10.60
N ASN A 250 21.65 11.96 10.69
CA ASN A 250 20.70 12.81 11.40
C ASN A 250 20.00 12.01 12.50
N VAL A 251 19.70 12.68 13.62
CA VAL A 251 18.81 12.17 14.66
C VAL A 251 17.76 13.23 14.91
N TYR A 252 16.50 12.79 14.97
CA TYR A 252 15.35 13.64 15.19
C TYR A 252 14.57 13.16 16.41
N ARG A 253 14.13 14.08 17.26
CA ARG A 253 13.20 13.79 18.35
C ARG A 253 11.83 14.39 18.05
N HIS A 254 10.79 13.82 18.62
CA HIS A 254 9.46 14.40 18.58
C HIS A 254 9.41 15.70 19.41
N LYS A 255 8.77 16.75 18.89
CA LYS A 255 8.73 18.09 19.52
C LYS A 255 7.97 18.09 20.86
N GLU A 256 6.93 17.27 20.99
CA GLU A 256 5.98 17.31 22.12
C GLU A 256 6.09 16.13 23.10
N GLY A 257 7.06 15.23 22.90
CA GLY A 257 7.31 14.11 23.83
C GLY A 257 6.26 12.99 23.88
N ARG A 258 5.09 13.10 23.20
CA ARG A 258 4.06 12.06 22.91
C ARG A 258 3.16 12.53 21.75
N PRO A 259 2.27 11.70 21.17
CA PRO A 259 2.50 10.43 20.49
C PRO A 259 3.22 10.63 19.13
N PHE A 260 3.91 9.59 18.66
CA PHE A 260 4.96 9.68 17.65
C PHE A 260 4.45 9.33 16.24
N SER A 261 3.50 10.08 15.68
CA SER A 261 3.21 9.89 14.26
C SER A 261 4.39 10.41 13.44
N TYR A 262 5.20 9.48 12.92
CA TYR A 262 6.28 9.74 11.96
C TYR A 262 5.82 9.53 10.52
N LEU A 263 4.63 8.99 10.29
CA LEU A 263 4.06 8.89 8.94
C LEU A 263 3.44 10.24 8.56
N MET A 264 3.52 10.62 7.29
CA MET A 264 2.67 11.70 6.80
C MET A 264 1.21 11.29 6.98
N ASP A 265 0.37 12.17 7.54
CA ASP A 265 -1.09 11.97 7.75
C ASP A 265 -1.85 11.54 6.48
N ASN A 266 -1.22 11.68 5.32
CA ASN A 266 -1.69 11.16 4.05
C ASN A 266 -1.24 9.71 3.83
N SER A 267 -1.11 8.90 4.89
CA SER A 267 -0.70 7.51 4.74
C SER A 267 -1.70 6.83 3.83
N TRP A 268 -1.16 6.19 2.81
CA TRP A 268 -1.87 5.54 1.72
C TRP A 268 -2.52 4.30 2.33
N GLU A 269 -3.66 4.48 2.99
CA GLU A 269 -4.32 3.40 3.69
C GLU A 269 -4.87 2.45 2.64
N PHE A 270 -4.23 1.30 2.57
CA PHE A 270 -4.82 0.15 1.91
C PHE A 270 -5.88 -0.40 2.84
N HIS A 271 -7.04 -0.60 2.27
CA HIS A 271 -8.18 -1.14 2.98
C HIS A 271 -8.52 -2.49 2.36
N THR A 272 -8.57 -3.51 3.21
CA THR A 272 -9.26 -4.75 2.87
C THR A 272 -10.75 -4.51 3.07
N ALA A 273 -11.52 -4.61 1.99
CA ALA A 273 -12.97 -4.45 2.05
C ALA A 273 -13.70 -5.69 2.60
N THR A 274 -12.98 -6.80 2.81
CA THR A 274 -13.52 -8.09 3.27
C THR A 274 -12.76 -8.59 4.49
N SER A 275 -13.47 -9.25 5.41
CA SER A 275 -12.84 -10.13 6.41
C SER A 275 -12.26 -11.38 5.73
N ASP A 276 -11.39 -12.12 6.43
CA ASP A 276 -10.70 -13.30 5.88
C ASP A 276 -11.62 -14.43 5.36
N ASP A 277 -12.89 -14.43 5.78
CA ASP A 277 -13.85 -15.50 5.49
C ASP A 277 -14.46 -15.43 4.07
N THR A 278 -14.34 -14.30 3.36
CA THR A 278 -14.99 -14.09 2.05
C THR A 278 -14.01 -13.70 0.95
N LYS A 279 -13.21 -14.67 0.53
CA LYS A 279 -12.24 -14.50 -0.57
C LYS A 279 -12.94 -14.34 -1.92
N VAL A 280 -12.47 -13.40 -2.73
CA VAL A 280 -12.88 -13.17 -4.12
C VAL A 280 -12.44 -14.35 -4.99
N LEU A 281 -13.34 -14.79 -5.88
CA LEU A 281 -13.09 -15.83 -6.86
C LEU A 281 -12.05 -15.37 -7.89
N ALA A 282 -11.12 -16.27 -8.19
CA ALA A 282 -10.03 -16.08 -9.12
C ALA A 282 -10.51 -16.12 -10.58
N GLN A 283 -11.35 -15.17 -11.02
CA GLN A 283 -11.87 -15.12 -12.38
C GLN A 283 -12.09 -13.71 -12.94
N ASN A 284 -12.14 -13.60 -14.27
CA ASN A 284 -12.46 -12.34 -14.94
C ASN A 284 -13.82 -11.79 -14.53
N ARG A 285 -13.87 -10.50 -14.23
CA ARG A 285 -15.07 -9.79 -13.77
C ARG A 285 -15.72 -10.44 -12.55
N ALA A 286 -14.88 -10.90 -11.62
CA ALA A 286 -15.33 -11.29 -10.29
C ALA A 286 -15.68 -10.08 -9.41
N ILE A 287 -15.26 -8.86 -9.77
CA ILE A 287 -15.50 -7.63 -9.01
C ILE A 287 -16.19 -6.62 -9.93
N VAL A 288 -17.27 -5.99 -9.44
CA VAL A 288 -18.06 -4.99 -10.15
C VAL A 288 -18.46 -3.87 -9.18
N PRO A 289 -17.85 -2.67 -9.29
CA PRO A 289 -18.25 -1.51 -8.52
C PRO A 289 -19.65 -1.02 -8.88
N ASN A 290 -20.38 -0.46 -7.92
CA ASN A 290 -21.64 0.22 -8.20
C ASN A 290 -21.36 1.63 -8.77
N PRO A 291 -21.69 1.91 -10.05
CA PRO A 291 -21.47 3.22 -10.65
C PRO A 291 -22.32 4.34 -10.05
N SER A 292 -23.42 4.02 -9.34
CA SER A 292 -24.27 5.01 -8.65
C SER A 292 -23.95 5.16 -7.17
N ASN A 293 -23.16 4.27 -6.58
CA ASN A 293 -22.76 4.35 -5.19
C ASN A 293 -21.29 3.93 -5.07
N SER A 294 -20.39 4.90 -4.91
CA SER A 294 -18.95 4.66 -4.72
C SER A 294 -18.66 3.79 -3.49
N HIS A 295 -19.59 3.69 -2.55
CA HIS A 295 -19.43 2.87 -1.35
C HIS A 295 -20.00 1.46 -1.49
N GLU A 296 -20.32 1.01 -2.71
CA GLU A 296 -20.79 -0.36 -2.94
C GLU A 296 -19.96 -1.03 -4.03
N VAL A 297 -19.48 -2.24 -3.74
CA VAL A 297 -18.82 -3.10 -4.71
C VAL A 297 -19.35 -4.52 -4.57
N PHE A 298 -19.68 -5.12 -5.70
CA PHE A 298 -20.13 -6.50 -5.77
C PHE A 298 -18.98 -7.40 -6.14
N TYR A 299 -18.91 -8.57 -5.52
CA TYR A 299 -17.93 -9.57 -5.93
C TYR A 299 -18.44 -11.00 -5.81
N ILE A 300 -17.84 -11.91 -6.58
CA ILE A 300 -18.12 -13.35 -6.51
C ILE A 300 -17.13 -13.97 -5.53
N GLY A 301 -17.62 -14.65 -4.50
CA GLY A 301 -16.79 -15.37 -3.54
C GLY A 301 -16.23 -16.67 -4.11
N GLN A 302 -15.17 -17.22 -3.51
CA GLN A 302 -14.61 -18.53 -3.86
C GLN A 302 -15.62 -19.68 -3.71
N ASP A 303 -16.66 -19.46 -2.90
CA ASP A 303 -17.80 -20.35 -2.74
C ASP A 303 -18.88 -20.20 -3.84
N HIS A 304 -18.56 -19.44 -4.89
CA HIS A 304 -19.42 -19.11 -6.02
C HIS A 304 -20.67 -18.31 -5.65
N HIS A 305 -20.75 -17.64 -4.49
CA HIS A 305 -21.88 -16.76 -4.19
C HIS A 305 -21.60 -15.30 -4.50
N LEU A 306 -22.65 -14.52 -4.70
CA LEU A 306 -22.56 -13.07 -4.86
C LEU A 306 -22.49 -12.41 -3.49
N TYR A 307 -21.60 -11.44 -3.34
CA TYR A 307 -21.45 -10.61 -2.16
C TYR A 307 -21.55 -9.14 -2.54
N LEU A 308 -22.06 -8.35 -1.61
CA LEU A 308 -21.95 -6.90 -1.60
C LEU A 308 -21.03 -6.50 -0.45
N ALA A 309 -19.95 -5.80 -0.76
CA ALA A 309 -19.22 -5.02 0.21
C ALA A 309 -19.75 -3.57 0.17
N SER A 310 -20.11 -3.06 1.34
CA SER A 310 -20.59 -1.69 1.54
C SER A 310 -19.67 -0.95 2.50
N GLY A 311 -19.20 0.23 2.08
CA GLY A 311 -18.31 1.09 2.86
C GLY A 311 -19.04 2.22 3.59
N GLU A 312 -18.60 2.56 4.79
CA GLU A 312 -18.91 3.81 5.48
C GLU A 312 -17.58 4.41 5.97
N GLY A 313 -17.07 5.38 5.21
CA GLY A 313 -15.67 5.81 5.31
C GLY A 313 -14.71 4.64 5.00
N ASN A 314 -13.74 4.41 5.90
CA ASN A 314 -12.73 3.36 5.74
C ASN A 314 -13.19 1.97 6.23
N HIS A 315 -14.44 1.86 6.72
CA HIS A 315 -14.98 0.59 7.24
C HIS A 315 -15.87 -0.06 6.18
N TRP A 316 -15.54 -1.29 5.80
CA TRP A 316 -16.35 -2.07 4.87
C TRP A 316 -17.00 -3.25 5.58
N THR A 317 -18.26 -3.48 5.26
CA THR A 317 -19.01 -4.65 5.70
C THR A 317 -19.40 -5.48 4.49
N THR A 318 -19.35 -6.80 4.62
CA THR A 318 -19.72 -7.71 3.53
C THR A 318 -20.95 -8.50 3.88
N ARG A 319 -21.89 -8.61 2.94
CA ARG A 319 -23.02 -9.53 3.04
C ARG A 319 -23.21 -10.31 1.77
N LYS A 320 -23.62 -11.57 1.92
CA LYS A 320 -24.03 -12.44 0.81
C LYS A 320 -25.37 -11.97 0.23
N ILE A 321 -25.48 -11.95 -1.10
CA ILE A 321 -26.70 -11.65 -1.85
C ILE A 321 -27.21 -12.93 -2.50
N GLY A 322 -28.37 -13.40 -2.04
CA GLY A 322 -28.99 -14.62 -2.55
C GLY A 322 -28.24 -15.90 -2.19
N ASN A 323 -28.74 -17.03 -2.72
CA ASN A 323 -28.19 -18.37 -2.50
C ASN A 323 -27.86 -19.08 -3.82
N GLN A 324 -27.83 -18.34 -4.92
CA GLN A 324 -27.53 -18.87 -6.24
C GLN A 324 -26.02 -18.94 -6.45
N ASN A 325 -25.56 -20.02 -7.05
CA ASN A 325 -24.20 -20.07 -7.57
C ASN A 325 -24.08 -19.16 -8.80
N ILE A 326 -23.05 -18.33 -8.76
CA ILE A 326 -22.66 -17.41 -9.80
C ILE A 326 -21.53 -18.05 -10.58
N GLY A 327 -21.76 -18.29 -11.87
CA GLY A 327 -20.74 -18.83 -12.76
C GLY A 327 -19.69 -17.78 -13.07
N ARG A 328 -20.02 -16.79 -13.91
CA ARG A 328 -19.06 -15.80 -14.43
C ARG A 328 -19.70 -14.56 -15.06
N SER A 329 -18.87 -13.60 -15.47
CA SER A 329 -19.26 -12.39 -16.23
C SER A 329 -20.27 -11.49 -15.49
N LEU A 330 -19.98 -11.13 -14.25
CA LEU A 330 -20.80 -10.16 -13.50
C LEU A 330 -20.71 -8.78 -14.17
N ILE A 331 -21.85 -8.11 -14.32
CA ILE A 331 -21.94 -6.69 -14.68
C ILE A 331 -23.03 -6.00 -13.85
N TYR A 332 -22.91 -4.68 -13.72
CA TYR A 332 -23.94 -3.83 -13.12
C TYR A 332 -24.57 -2.93 -14.19
N VAL A 333 -25.89 -2.80 -14.15
CA VAL A 333 -26.70 -2.07 -15.13
C VAL A 333 -27.33 -0.88 -14.43
N ASN A 334 -26.72 0.29 -14.60
CA ASN A 334 -27.04 1.44 -13.76
C ASN A 334 -28.48 1.93 -13.89
N ALA A 335 -29.01 2.00 -15.11
CA ALA A 335 -30.34 2.57 -15.35
C ALA A 335 -31.47 1.84 -14.63
N ASN A 336 -31.26 0.58 -14.27
CA ASN A 336 -32.29 -0.27 -13.63
C ASN A 336 -31.86 -0.79 -12.25
N ASP A 337 -30.67 -0.42 -11.76
CA ASP A 337 -30.11 -0.96 -10.51
C ASP A 337 -30.12 -2.50 -10.49
N MET A 338 -29.55 -3.08 -11.55
CA MET A 338 -29.54 -4.54 -11.75
C MET A 338 -28.13 -5.10 -11.80
N LEU A 339 -27.97 -6.28 -11.20
CA LEU A 339 -26.79 -7.12 -11.37
C LEU A 339 -27.14 -8.25 -12.33
N LEU A 340 -26.35 -8.41 -13.38
CA LEU A 340 -26.51 -9.50 -14.34
C LEU A 340 -25.27 -10.37 -14.35
N TYR A 341 -25.48 -11.67 -14.49
CA TYR A 341 -24.41 -12.65 -14.53
C TYR A 341 -24.81 -13.87 -15.35
N ARG A 342 -23.80 -14.68 -15.70
CA ARG A 342 -23.98 -16.02 -16.27
C ARG A 342 -23.96 -17.04 -15.13
N ASP A 343 -25.05 -17.77 -14.93
CA ASP A 343 -25.10 -18.86 -13.94
C ASP A 343 -24.25 -20.07 -14.37
N ASP A 344 -24.09 -21.04 -13.47
CA ASP A 344 -23.31 -22.28 -13.71
C ASP A 344 -23.87 -23.11 -14.87
N ALA A 345 -25.17 -23.03 -15.12
CA ALA A 345 -25.82 -23.71 -16.23
C ALA A 345 -25.68 -22.94 -17.57
N GLY A 346 -25.04 -21.77 -17.54
CA GLY A 346 -24.76 -20.94 -18.68
C GLY A 346 -25.91 -20.04 -19.12
N TYR A 347 -26.87 -19.75 -18.25
CA TYR A 347 -27.99 -18.87 -18.56
C TYR A 347 -27.80 -17.48 -17.97
N LEU A 348 -28.41 -16.48 -18.61
CA LEU A 348 -28.51 -15.14 -18.07
C LEU A 348 -29.43 -15.14 -16.83
N SER A 349 -28.87 -14.72 -15.71
CA SER A 349 -29.54 -14.57 -14.43
C SER A 349 -29.15 -13.22 -13.82
N GLY A 350 -29.83 -12.83 -12.74
CA GLY A 350 -29.52 -11.55 -12.12
C GLY A 350 -30.36 -11.22 -10.89
N PHE A 351 -30.08 -10.05 -10.34
CA PHE A 351 -30.79 -9.42 -9.25
C PHE A 351 -31.21 -8.01 -9.67
N PHE A 352 -32.33 -7.53 -9.13
CA PHE A 352 -32.71 -6.12 -9.20
C PHE A 352 -32.81 -5.58 -7.78
N ARG A 353 -32.43 -4.31 -7.57
CA ARG A 353 -32.56 -3.68 -6.26
C ARG A 353 -34.01 -3.27 -6.01
N LYS A 354 -34.51 -3.59 -4.81
CA LYS A 354 -35.80 -3.14 -4.29
C LYS A 354 -35.68 -2.96 -2.79
N ASP A 355 -36.05 -1.78 -2.28
CA ASP A 355 -36.03 -1.45 -0.84
C ASP A 355 -34.66 -1.73 -0.18
N ASN A 356 -33.56 -1.37 -0.87
CA ASN A 356 -32.16 -1.65 -0.48
C ASN A 356 -31.74 -3.13 -0.45
N ASP A 357 -32.59 -4.04 -0.86
CA ASP A 357 -32.23 -5.44 -1.03
C ASP A 357 -32.17 -5.87 -2.50
N PHE A 358 -31.44 -6.94 -2.78
CA PHE A 358 -31.26 -7.48 -4.13
C PHE A 358 -32.12 -8.73 -4.29
N ILE A 359 -33.19 -8.61 -5.06
CA ILE A 359 -34.15 -9.68 -5.28
C ILE A 359 -33.78 -10.41 -6.58
N PRO A 360 -33.63 -11.75 -6.55
CA PRO A 360 -33.39 -12.51 -7.77
C PRO A 360 -34.60 -12.42 -8.67
N PHE A 361 -34.40 -12.17 -9.96
CA PHE A 361 -35.47 -12.34 -10.94
C PHE A 361 -35.37 -13.72 -11.61
N SER A 362 -36.49 -14.15 -12.21
CA SER A 362 -36.58 -15.47 -12.82
C SER A 362 -35.52 -15.65 -13.91
N LYS A 363 -34.83 -16.79 -13.82
CA LYS A 363 -33.87 -17.25 -14.82
C LYS A 363 -34.47 -17.11 -16.22
N GLN A 364 -33.79 -16.37 -17.08
CA GLN A 364 -34.23 -16.21 -18.45
C GLN A 364 -33.79 -17.43 -19.25
N ASN A 365 -34.60 -17.85 -20.23
CA ASN A 365 -34.24 -18.91 -21.18
C ASN A 365 -33.22 -18.42 -22.23
N ILE A 366 -32.23 -17.63 -21.81
CA ILE A 366 -31.18 -17.06 -22.64
C ILE A 366 -29.88 -17.76 -22.27
N LYS A 367 -29.44 -18.69 -23.11
CA LYS A 367 -28.17 -19.38 -22.91
C LYS A 367 -27.02 -18.52 -23.47
N LEU A 368 -26.11 -18.11 -22.62
CA LEU A 368 -24.94 -17.30 -22.94
C LEU A 368 -23.78 -18.17 -23.42
N ALA A 369 -22.87 -17.56 -24.18
CA ALA A 369 -21.60 -18.16 -24.61
C ALA A 369 -20.76 -18.67 -23.43
N GLU A 370 -19.91 -19.67 -23.66
CA GLU A 370 -19.00 -20.25 -22.64
C GLU A 370 -17.74 -19.40 -22.44
N GLN A 371 -17.43 -18.55 -23.40
CA GLN A 371 -16.28 -17.63 -23.38
C GLN A 371 -16.40 -16.61 -22.22
N PRO A 372 -15.28 -16.02 -21.76
CA PRO A 372 -15.30 -14.99 -20.72
C PRO A 372 -15.84 -13.65 -21.24
N SER A 373 -16.39 -12.83 -20.33
CA SER A 373 -16.83 -11.45 -20.61
C SER A 373 -17.90 -11.34 -21.71
N VAL A 374 -18.93 -12.17 -21.62
CA VAL A 374 -20.02 -12.24 -22.62
C VAL A 374 -21.12 -11.20 -22.42
N LEU A 375 -21.02 -10.35 -21.40
CA LEU A 375 -21.99 -9.30 -21.07
C LEU A 375 -21.30 -7.93 -21.08
N ALA A 376 -21.97 -6.87 -21.52
CA ALA A 376 -21.50 -5.50 -21.35
C ALA A 376 -22.72 -4.58 -21.20
N SER A 377 -22.58 -3.46 -20.49
CA SER A 377 -23.65 -2.47 -20.35
C SER A 377 -23.21 -1.09 -20.80
N THR A 378 -24.13 -0.34 -21.40
CA THR A 378 -23.96 1.10 -21.67
C THR A 378 -24.30 1.91 -20.42
N ARG A 379 -23.93 3.19 -20.42
CA ARG A 379 -24.31 4.13 -19.35
C ARG A 379 -25.83 4.27 -19.22
N ASP A 380 -26.54 4.17 -20.35
CA ASP A 380 -28.01 4.29 -20.42
C ASP A 380 -28.71 2.97 -20.08
N GLY A 381 -27.97 1.94 -19.65
CA GLY A 381 -28.50 0.67 -19.15
C GLY A 381 -28.91 -0.32 -20.22
N GLN A 382 -28.52 -0.10 -21.47
CA GLN A 382 -28.61 -1.12 -22.50
C GLN A 382 -27.58 -2.21 -22.19
N VAL A 383 -27.98 -3.48 -22.27
CA VAL A 383 -27.08 -4.62 -22.04
C VAL A 383 -26.87 -5.37 -23.33
N VAL A 384 -25.63 -5.58 -23.72
CA VAL A 384 -25.26 -6.45 -24.84
C VAL A 384 -24.78 -7.78 -24.29
N ALA A 385 -25.24 -8.87 -24.90
CA ALA A 385 -24.87 -10.23 -24.51
C ALA A 385 -24.52 -11.11 -25.72
N ILE A 386 -23.56 -12.02 -25.54
CA ILE A 386 -23.26 -13.06 -26.53
C ILE A 386 -23.93 -14.37 -26.14
N LEU A 387 -24.75 -14.90 -27.03
CA LEU A 387 -25.46 -16.16 -26.86
C LEU A 387 -24.57 -17.37 -27.14
N ALA A 388 -24.98 -18.55 -26.65
CA ALA A 388 -24.29 -19.82 -26.89
C ALA A 388 -24.19 -20.21 -28.37
N ASN A 389 -25.03 -19.63 -29.23
CA ASN A 389 -24.97 -19.79 -30.69
C ASN A 389 -24.20 -18.66 -31.40
N GLN A 390 -23.37 -17.90 -30.67
CA GLN A 390 -22.52 -16.83 -31.17
C GLN A 390 -23.30 -15.68 -31.85
N LYS A 391 -24.51 -15.40 -31.36
CA LYS A 391 -25.29 -14.22 -31.76
C LYS A 391 -25.20 -13.15 -30.68
N ILE A 392 -25.19 -11.89 -31.10
CA ILE A 392 -25.35 -10.75 -30.20
C ILE A 392 -26.84 -10.57 -29.91
N VAL A 393 -27.16 -10.26 -28.66
CA VAL A 393 -28.46 -9.70 -28.30
C VAL A 393 -28.28 -8.43 -27.50
N SER A 394 -29.25 -7.54 -27.59
CA SER A 394 -29.34 -6.36 -26.75
C SER A 394 -30.57 -6.46 -25.85
N LEU A 395 -30.49 -5.96 -24.63
CA LEU A 395 -31.58 -5.87 -23.68
C LEU A 395 -31.74 -4.38 -23.35
N ALA A 396 -32.94 -3.84 -23.52
CA ALA A 396 -33.26 -2.46 -23.20
C ALA A 396 -34.60 -2.40 -22.47
N ASN A 397 -34.72 -1.54 -21.45
CA ASN A 397 -35.98 -1.31 -20.71
C ASN A 397 -36.64 -2.58 -20.15
N GLY A 398 -35.85 -3.52 -19.65
CA GLY A 398 -36.35 -4.79 -19.08
C GLY A 398 -37.01 -5.73 -20.10
N SER A 399 -37.02 -5.37 -21.39
CA SER A 399 -37.55 -6.19 -22.47
C SER A 399 -36.42 -6.71 -23.35
N LEU A 400 -36.53 -7.99 -23.72
CA LEU A 400 -35.56 -8.65 -24.57
C LEU A 400 -35.82 -8.30 -26.03
N SER A 401 -35.19 -7.22 -26.51
CA SER A 401 -35.22 -6.86 -27.92
C SER A 401 -34.05 -7.55 -28.62
N VAL A 402 -34.30 -8.70 -29.27
CA VAL A 402 -33.29 -9.37 -30.10
C VAL A 402 -32.93 -8.47 -31.29
N LEU A 403 -31.97 -7.58 -31.10
CA LEU A 403 -31.40 -6.73 -32.13
C LEU A 403 -30.29 -7.55 -32.81
N ALA A 404 -30.57 -7.96 -34.05
CA ALA A 404 -29.69 -8.60 -35.03
C ALA A 404 -29.10 -9.99 -34.67
N MET A 405 -29.35 -10.98 -35.55
CA MET A 405 -28.87 -12.36 -35.44
C MET A 405 -27.56 -12.64 -36.19
N ALA A 406 -26.75 -11.64 -36.51
CA ALA A 406 -25.52 -11.90 -37.26
C ALA A 406 -24.64 -12.84 -36.42
N PRO A 407 -24.27 -14.04 -36.94
CA PRO A 407 -23.25 -14.84 -36.29
C PRO A 407 -21.97 -14.00 -36.26
N ILE A 408 -21.43 -13.83 -35.07
CA ILE A 408 -20.14 -13.14 -34.91
C ILE A 408 -19.07 -14.18 -34.61
N ASP A 409 -17.88 -13.90 -35.10
CA ASP A 409 -16.71 -14.65 -34.73
C ASP A 409 -16.21 -14.15 -33.38
N TYR A 410 -16.70 -14.70 -32.27
CA TYR A 410 -16.41 -14.20 -30.92
C TYR A 410 -15.63 -15.19 -30.06
N ARG A 411 -14.59 -14.65 -29.41
CA ARG A 411 -13.71 -15.40 -28.51
C ARG A 411 -13.63 -14.83 -27.09
N GLY A 412 -13.98 -13.57 -26.86
CA GLY A 412 -14.00 -12.99 -25.51
C GLY A 412 -14.00 -11.46 -25.46
N ASP A 413 -13.99 -10.94 -24.24
CA ASP A 413 -13.71 -9.53 -23.90
C ASP A 413 -14.63 -8.50 -24.56
N LEU A 414 -15.94 -8.72 -24.39
CA LEU A 414 -16.97 -7.77 -24.83
C LEU A 414 -16.89 -6.49 -23.99
N THR A 415 -16.73 -5.34 -24.64
CA THR A 415 -16.88 -4.02 -24.00
C THR A 415 -17.59 -3.05 -24.94
N LEU A 416 -18.01 -1.90 -24.40
CA LEU A 416 -18.81 -0.91 -25.12
C LEU A 416 -18.15 0.46 -25.06
N THR A 417 -18.24 1.18 -26.17
CA THR A 417 -17.93 2.61 -26.23
C THR A 417 -19.17 3.46 -25.91
N PRO A 418 -19.02 4.75 -25.57
CA PRO A 418 -20.14 5.68 -25.37
C PRO A 418 -21.03 5.89 -26.59
N ASP A 419 -20.54 5.60 -27.80
CA ASP A 419 -21.33 5.65 -29.04
C ASP A 419 -21.96 4.29 -29.40
N ASN A 420 -22.07 3.38 -28.42
CA ASN A 420 -22.65 2.04 -28.55
C ASN A 420 -21.94 1.16 -29.58
N THR A 421 -20.65 1.40 -29.82
CA THR A 421 -19.80 0.47 -30.57
C THR A 421 -19.40 -0.67 -29.64
N ILE A 422 -19.71 -1.90 -30.06
CA ILE A 422 -19.31 -3.12 -29.39
C ILE A 422 -17.87 -3.44 -29.81
N LEU A 423 -16.97 -3.56 -28.83
CA LEU A 423 -15.61 -4.03 -29.04
C LEU A 423 -15.49 -5.47 -28.51
N TYR A 424 -14.80 -6.33 -29.23
CA TYR A 424 -14.60 -7.72 -28.85
C TYR A 424 -13.35 -8.33 -29.49
N LYS A 425 -12.94 -9.48 -28.96
CA LYS A 425 -11.88 -10.33 -29.51
C LYS A 425 -12.48 -11.42 -30.41
N ASP A 426 -12.03 -11.52 -31.66
CA ASP A 426 -12.48 -12.55 -32.60
C ASP A 426 -11.77 -13.91 -32.41
N SER A 427 -12.12 -14.96 -33.17
CA SER A 427 -11.47 -16.28 -33.02
C SER A 427 -9.97 -16.26 -33.27
N ASN A 428 -9.51 -15.31 -34.09
CA ASN A 428 -8.11 -15.11 -34.44
C ASN A 428 -7.40 -14.12 -33.50
N ASN A 429 -8.03 -13.78 -32.37
CA ASN A 429 -7.56 -12.81 -31.40
C ASN A 429 -7.38 -11.40 -31.95
N LYS A 430 -8.13 -11.03 -32.98
CA LYS A 430 -8.09 -9.67 -33.52
C LYS A 430 -9.11 -8.82 -32.79
N LEU A 431 -8.71 -7.59 -32.50
CA LEU A 431 -9.64 -6.56 -32.04
C LEU A 431 -10.65 -6.26 -33.15
N SER A 432 -11.92 -6.53 -32.86
CA SER A 432 -13.04 -6.33 -33.78
C SER A 432 -14.06 -5.39 -33.17
N ALA A 433 -14.81 -4.70 -34.03
CA ALA A 433 -15.82 -3.74 -33.61
C ALA A 433 -17.09 -3.83 -34.46
N LEU A 434 -18.23 -3.64 -33.79
CA LEU A 434 -19.55 -3.59 -34.39
C LEU A 434 -20.26 -2.34 -33.91
N LYS A 435 -20.57 -1.42 -34.82
CA LYS A 435 -21.34 -0.23 -34.49
C LYS A 435 -22.82 -0.59 -34.51
N GLN A 436 -23.52 -0.23 -33.45
CA GLN A 436 -24.96 -0.35 -33.42
C GLN A 436 -25.62 0.81 -34.15
N ASP A 437 -26.40 0.49 -35.17
CA ASP A 437 -27.38 1.38 -35.79
C ASP A 437 -28.79 1.00 -35.27
N GLU A 438 -29.85 1.74 -35.64
CA GLU A 438 -31.19 1.57 -35.05
C GLU A 438 -31.72 0.12 -35.00
N LEU A 439 -31.40 -0.69 -36.01
CA LEU A 439 -31.87 -2.09 -36.12
C LEU A 439 -30.79 -3.10 -36.55
N SER A 440 -29.54 -2.67 -36.70
CA SER A 440 -28.46 -3.52 -37.25
C SER A 440 -27.12 -3.24 -36.60
N PHE A 441 -26.20 -4.19 -36.72
CA PHE A 441 -24.78 -3.98 -36.42
C PHE A 441 -23.98 -3.93 -37.70
N THR A 442 -23.16 -2.89 -37.85
CA THR A 442 -22.24 -2.73 -38.98
C THR A 442 -20.80 -2.95 -38.50
N PRO A 443 -20.01 -3.82 -39.15
CA PRO A 443 -18.59 -3.98 -38.84
C PRO A 443 -17.86 -2.64 -38.98
N VAL A 444 -17.11 -2.26 -37.95
CA VAL A 444 -16.22 -1.10 -38.00
C VAL A 444 -14.83 -1.61 -38.38
N ALA A 445 -14.28 -1.05 -39.45
CA ALA A 445 -12.91 -1.36 -39.85
C ALA A 445 -11.94 -0.81 -38.79
N LEU A 446 -11.37 -1.71 -37.99
CA LEU A 446 -10.22 -1.40 -37.15
C LEU A 446 -8.95 -1.88 -37.85
N PRO A 447 -7.79 -1.22 -37.63
CA PRO A 447 -6.55 -1.77 -38.13
C PRO A 447 -6.26 -3.10 -37.43
N TYR A 448 -5.60 -4.02 -38.14
CA TYR A 448 -5.38 -5.38 -37.67
C TYR A 448 -4.38 -5.40 -36.50
N TYR A 449 -4.89 -5.59 -35.28
CA TYR A 449 -4.06 -5.79 -34.08
C TYR A 449 -4.43 -7.08 -33.37
N GLN A 450 -3.39 -7.80 -32.96
CA GLN A 450 -3.48 -9.02 -32.17
C GLN A 450 -3.61 -8.66 -30.69
N VAL A 451 -4.63 -9.18 -30.04
CA VAL A 451 -4.97 -8.99 -28.62
C VAL A 451 -4.62 -10.27 -27.87
N SER A 452 -4.15 -10.18 -26.63
CA SER A 452 -3.90 -11.36 -25.81
C SER A 452 -5.15 -12.23 -25.63
N ASP A 453 -4.95 -13.54 -25.57
CA ASP A 453 -6.01 -14.53 -25.31
C ASP A 453 -6.50 -14.44 -23.87
N ALA A 454 -5.69 -13.83 -22.99
CA ALA A 454 -6.03 -13.59 -21.60
C ALA A 454 -7.36 -12.83 -21.48
N PRO A 455 -8.23 -13.18 -20.53
CA PRO A 455 -9.47 -12.46 -20.30
C PRO A 455 -9.21 -11.02 -19.79
N GLY A 456 -10.06 -10.08 -20.19
CA GLY A 456 -10.01 -8.68 -19.79
C GLY A 456 -8.95 -7.87 -20.55
N SER A 457 -8.54 -8.36 -21.72
CA SER A 457 -7.48 -7.75 -22.54
C SER A 457 -7.93 -6.55 -23.36
N ILE A 458 -9.21 -6.16 -23.31
CA ILE A 458 -9.76 -5.01 -24.05
C ILE A 458 -10.47 -4.09 -23.07
N LEU A 459 -10.12 -2.80 -23.12
CA LEU A 459 -10.75 -1.75 -22.35
C LEU A 459 -10.98 -0.54 -23.25
N PHE A 460 -12.23 -0.10 -23.35
CA PHE A 460 -12.51 1.25 -23.83
C PHE A 460 -12.20 2.26 -22.72
N ASN A 461 -11.52 3.36 -23.04
CA ASN A 461 -11.35 4.45 -22.10
C ASN A 461 -11.37 5.82 -22.78
N THR A 462 -11.69 6.86 -22.02
CA THR A 462 -11.57 8.26 -22.43
C THR A 462 -10.16 8.75 -22.10
N PHE A 463 -9.35 9.07 -23.11
CA PHE A 463 -7.94 9.41 -22.88
C PHE A 463 -7.67 10.92 -22.88
N ASN A 464 -8.61 11.79 -23.24
CA ASN A 464 -8.43 13.24 -23.17
C ASN A 464 -9.81 13.93 -23.23
N ASN A 465 -9.81 15.26 -23.13
CA ASN A 465 -11.02 16.07 -23.26
C ASN A 465 -11.66 16.00 -24.67
N SER A 466 -11.00 15.39 -25.66
CA SER A 466 -11.39 15.45 -27.08
C SER A 466 -11.38 14.10 -27.82
N GLY A 467 -11.13 12.99 -27.15
CA GLY A 467 -10.69 11.76 -27.82
C GLY A 467 -10.87 10.50 -26.98
N GLN A 468 -11.49 9.55 -27.65
CA GLN A 468 -11.77 8.21 -27.17
C GLN A 468 -10.67 7.27 -27.66
N GLY A 469 -10.37 6.24 -26.90
CA GLY A 469 -9.39 5.24 -27.32
C GLY A 469 -9.72 3.85 -26.80
N ILE A 470 -8.95 2.89 -27.30
CA ILE A 470 -9.04 1.49 -26.91
C ILE A 470 -7.67 1.11 -26.36
N ALA A 471 -7.60 0.84 -25.05
CA ALA A 471 -6.45 0.18 -24.47
C ALA A 471 -6.64 -1.32 -24.59
N PHE A 472 -5.56 -2.03 -24.92
CA PHE A 472 -5.60 -3.48 -24.98
C PHE A 472 -4.25 -4.08 -24.62
N ARG A 473 -4.28 -5.32 -24.14
CA ARG A 473 -3.08 -6.16 -23.94
C ARG A 473 -2.74 -6.83 -25.26
N GLY A 474 -1.54 -6.59 -25.78
CA GLY A 474 -1.03 -7.23 -27.00
C GLY A 474 -0.73 -8.71 -26.78
N THR A 475 -0.50 -9.49 -27.84
CA THR A 475 -0.03 -10.89 -27.72
C THR A 475 1.42 -11.02 -27.21
N ASP A 476 2.14 -9.90 -27.16
CA ASP A 476 3.43 -9.74 -26.49
C ASP A 476 3.26 -9.33 -25.01
N ASP A 477 2.02 -9.38 -24.50
CA ASP A 477 1.59 -8.99 -23.16
C ASP A 477 1.84 -7.52 -22.80
N LYS A 478 2.22 -6.68 -23.76
CA LYS A 478 2.43 -5.25 -23.52
C LYS A 478 1.14 -4.46 -23.53
N PHE A 479 1.20 -3.26 -22.98
CA PHE A 479 0.13 -2.28 -23.10
C PHE A 479 0.12 -1.62 -24.49
N HIS A 480 -1.00 -1.71 -25.18
CA HIS A 480 -1.22 -1.08 -26.48
C HIS A 480 -2.37 -0.08 -26.39
N LEU A 481 -2.29 0.97 -27.20
CA LEU A 481 -3.31 2.02 -27.27
C LEU A 481 -3.70 2.31 -28.72
N LEU A 482 -5.00 2.34 -29.00
CA LEU A 482 -5.59 2.88 -30.22
C LEU A 482 -6.30 4.19 -29.90
N GLU A 483 -5.74 5.30 -30.34
CA GLU A 483 -6.32 6.63 -30.16
C GLU A 483 -7.10 7.02 -31.41
N LYS A 484 -8.34 7.46 -31.26
CA LYS A 484 -9.13 7.99 -32.37
C LYS A 484 -8.57 9.36 -32.78
N THR A 485 -8.05 9.49 -34.00
CA THR A 485 -7.48 10.73 -34.56
C THR A 485 -8.43 11.46 -35.53
N GLY A 486 -9.63 10.92 -35.74
CA GLY A 486 -10.69 11.46 -36.60
C GLY A 486 -11.89 10.51 -36.64
N ASP A 487 -12.90 10.76 -37.49
CA ASP A 487 -14.15 9.99 -37.47
C ASP A 487 -13.97 8.49 -37.75
N GLN A 488 -12.93 8.10 -38.48
CA GLN A 488 -12.62 6.70 -38.83
C GLN A 488 -11.13 6.37 -38.81
N GLN A 489 -10.29 7.19 -38.17
CA GLN A 489 -8.85 6.94 -38.10
C GLN A 489 -8.44 6.64 -36.68
N TYR A 490 -7.71 5.54 -36.51
CA TYR A 490 -7.08 5.15 -35.26
C TYR A 490 -5.56 5.21 -35.43
N ARG A 491 -4.88 5.85 -34.50
CA ARG A 491 -3.43 5.79 -34.34
C ARG A 491 -3.10 4.75 -33.29
N HIS A 492 -2.30 3.76 -33.67
CA HIS A 492 -1.73 2.80 -32.73
C HIS A 492 -0.43 3.31 -32.16
N SER A 493 -0.25 3.08 -30.86
CA SER A 493 1.02 3.30 -30.17
C SER A 493 1.21 2.23 -29.10
N ILE A 494 2.45 1.79 -28.95
CA ILE A 494 2.95 1.15 -27.74
C ILE A 494 3.66 2.27 -26.98
N PRO A 495 3.17 2.68 -25.79
CA PRO A 495 3.79 3.77 -25.06
C PRO A 495 5.26 3.50 -24.79
N ALA A 496 6.10 4.53 -24.97
CA ALA A 496 7.50 4.43 -24.59
C ALA A 496 7.60 4.41 -23.06
N TYR A 497 8.19 3.35 -22.52
CA TYR A 497 8.48 3.24 -21.10
C TYR A 497 9.84 3.85 -20.84
N ASN A 498 9.88 4.95 -20.08
CA ASN A 498 11.12 5.55 -19.64
C ASN A 498 11.34 5.16 -18.18
N TYR A 499 12.11 4.10 -17.96
CA TYR A 499 12.38 3.59 -16.63
C TYR A 499 13.29 4.57 -15.88
N GLY A 500 12.71 5.32 -14.94
CA GLY A 500 13.45 6.26 -14.09
C GLY A 500 14.40 5.57 -13.10
N PHE A 501 14.31 4.24 -12.95
CA PHE A 501 15.16 3.41 -12.12
C PHE A 501 15.63 2.19 -12.94
N GLN A 502 16.83 1.70 -12.68
CA GLN A 502 17.38 0.54 -13.39
C GLN A 502 16.54 -0.72 -13.09
N ASP A 503 15.66 -1.01 -14.05
CA ASP A 503 15.23 -2.32 -14.53
C ASP A 503 14.63 -3.32 -13.51
N PRO A 504 13.40 -3.08 -13.00
CA PRO A 504 12.54 -4.23 -12.80
C PRO A 504 12.36 -4.93 -14.16
N GLN A 505 12.53 -6.24 -14.23
CA GLN A 505 12.25 -6.98 -15.45
C GLN A 505 10.76 -6.80 -15.81
N HIS A 506 10.47 -6.35 -17.03
CA HIS A 506 9.13 -6.41 -17.64
C HIS A 506 7.97 -5.60 -16.99
N PRO A 507 8.17 -4.40 -16.43
CA PRO A 507 7.06 -3.59 -15.89
C PRO A 507 6.05 -3.17 -16.96
N ASP A 508 6.39 -3.25 -18.25
CA ASP A 508 5.47 -2.98 -19.36
C ASP A 508 4.54 -4.16 -19.71
N TYR A 509 4.75 -5.32 -19.07
CA TYR A 509 3.99 -6.55 -19.32
C TYR A 509 2.82 -6.62 -18.36
N ILE A 510 1.63 -6.80 -18.92
CA ILE A 510 0.37 -6.87 -18.21
C ILE A 510 0.12 -8.34 -17.83
N ALA A 511 0.02 -8.64 -16.54
CA ALA A 511 -0.35 -9.98 -16.07
C ALA A 511 -1.86 -10.23 -16.13
N SER A 512 -2.67 -9.16 -16.01
CA SER A 512 -4.09 -9.23 -15.65
C SER A 512 -5.00 -8.48 -16.63
N ASN A 513 -6.23 -8.15 -16.23
CA ASN A 513 -7.12 -7.31 -17.01
C ASN A 513 -6.76 -5.84 -16.90
N LEU A 514 -7.25 -5.08 -17.87
CA LEU A 514 -7.24 -3.63 -17.83
C LEU A 514 -8.47 -3.11 -17.07
N ALA A 515 -8.31 -2.03 -16.31
CA ALA A 515 -9.40 -1.30 -15.67
C ALA A 515 -9.29 0.21 -15.98
N GLY A 516 -10.39 0.83 -16.41
CA GLY A 516 -10.39 2.22 -16.87
C GLY A 516 -10.95 3.19 -15.84
N GLY A 517 -10.14 4.19 -15.47
CA GLY A 517 -10.60 5.43 -14.85
C GLY A 517 -10.73 6.56 -15.86
N LEU A 518 -11.26 7.71 -15.44
CA LEU A 518 -11.63 8.84 -16.33
C LEU A 518 -10.59 9.23 -17.39
N GLN A 519 -9.30 9.12 -17.08
CA GLN A 519 -8.20 9.44 -18.01
C GLN A 519 -7.03 8.45 -17.93
N ASP A 520 -7.21 7.37 -17.20
CA ASP A 520 -6.16 6.59 -16.56
C ASP A 520 -6.47 5.10 -16.79
N VAL A 521 -5.50 4.30 -17.22
CA VAL A 521 -5.68 2.85 -17.38
C VAL A 521 -4.83 2.10 -16.38
N PHE A 522 -5.50 1.40 -15.47
CA PHE A 522 -4.90 0.58 -14.45
C PHE A 522 -4.73 -0.85 -14.95
N TYR A 523 -3.65 -1.48 -14.53
CA TYR A 523 -3.33 -2.86 -14.86
C TYR A 523 -2.40 -3.46 -13.80
N LEU A 524 -2.31 -4.79 -13.78
CA LEU A 524 -1.28 -5.48 -12.97
C LEU A 524 -0.11 -5.84 -13.86
N SER A 525 1.11 -5.59 -13.38
CA SER A 525 2.32 -6.11 -14.01
C SER A 525 2.56 -7.59 -13.71
N GLU A 526 3.48 -8.22 -14.45
CA GLU A 526 3.91 -9.62 -14.23
C GLU A 526 4.37 -9.92 -12.80
N ASP A 527 4.94 -8.94 -12.10
CA ASP A 527 5.33 -9.04 -10.69
C ASP A 527 4.15 -8.89 -9.70
N GLY A 528 2.92 -8.70 -10.19
CA GLY A 528 1.70 -8.56 -9.40
C GLY A 528 1.45 -7.16 -8.85
N ARG A 529 2.29 -6.17 -9.18
CA ARG A 529 2.10 -4.79 -8.73
C ARG A 529 1.03 -4.07 -9.55
N LEU A 530 0.34 -3.17 -8.87
CA LEU A 530 -0.65 -2.31 -9.51
C LEU A 530 0.05 -1.13 -10.19
N GLN A 531 -0.25 -0.95 -11.47
CA GLN A 531 0.35 0.06 -12.31
C GLN A 531 -0.72 0.84 -13.05
N LEU A 532 -0.30 1.99 -13.58
CA LEU A 532 -1.14 2.94 -14.24
C LEU A 532 -0.44 3.51 -15.47
N PHE A 533 -1.17 3.56 -16.57
CA PHE A 533 -0.83 4.40 -17.71
C PHE A 533 -1.74 5.62 -17.75
N GLY A 534 -1.14 6.81 -17.56
CA GLY A 534 -1.86 8.05 -17.30
C GLY A 534 -1.20 9.26 -17.97
N TRP A 535 -1.83 10.43 -17.88
CA TRP A 535 -1.16 11.69 -18.20
C TRP A 535 -0.14 12.05 -17.11
N ASN A 536 1.00 12.63 -17.47
CA ASN A 536 1.80 13.34 -16.47
C ASN A 536 1.00 14.48 -15.84
N THR A 537 1.50 15.00 -14.73
CA THR A 537 0.83 16.06 -13.97
C THR A 537 0.56 17.31 -14.80
N GLU A 538 1.44 17.63 -15.75
CA GLU A 538 1.28 18.75 -16.70
C GLU A 538 0.30 18.44 -17.85
N ARG A 539 -0.18 17.19 -17.98
CA ARG A 539 -1.01 16.70 -19.10
C ARG A 539 -0.40 16.96 -20.49
N THR A 540 0.93 16.97 -20.56
CA THR A 540 1.70 17.19 -21.79
C THR A 540 2.12 15.88 -22.45
N GLN A 541 2.32 14.83 -21.65
CA GLN A 541 2.75 13.51 -22.13
C GLN A 541 2.09 12.40 -21.33
N ARG A 542 1.88 11.27 -21.99
CA ARG A 542 1.49 10.04 -21.31
C ARG A 542 2.70 9.39 -20.68
N GLN A 543 2.53 8.91 -19.45
CA GLN A 543 3.58 8.27 -18.69
C GLN A 543 3.03 7.06 -17.95
N HIS A 544 3.96 6.15 -17.69
CA HIS A 544 3.77 5.04 -16.80
C HIS A 544 3.95 5.51 -15.35
N PHE A 545 3.08 5.02 -14.47
CA PHE A 545 3.12 5.27 -13.05
C PHE A 545 2.94 3.95 -12.32
N TRP A 546 3.64 3.82 -11.19
CA TRP A 546 3.34 2.81 -10.19
C TRP A 546 2.20 3.36 -9.33
N VAL A 547 1.21 2.52 -9.04
CA VAL A 547 0.04 2.95 -8.27
C VAL A 547 0.36 2.94 -6.79
N ASP A 548 1.08 1.91 -6.34
CA ASP A 548 1.71 1.91 -5.02
C ASP A 548 3.22 2.21 -5.14
N ASP A 549 3.74 3.00 -4.21
CA ASP A 549 5.18 3.20 -4.02
C ASP A 549 5.79 2.11 -3.11
N ASN A 550 5.06 1.01 -2.89
CA ASN A 550 5.49 -0.09 -2.03
C ASN A 550 6.21 -1.16 -2.84
N PHE A 551 7.21 -0.73 -3.63
CA PHE A 551 8.07 -1.56 -4.48
C PHE A 551 8.71 -2.76 -3.77
N PHE A 552 8.59 -2.87 -2.46
CA PHE A 552 9.29 -3.83 -1.60
C PHE A 552 8.39 -4.52 -0.58
N THR A 553 7.06 -4.37 -0.72
CA THR A 553 6.13 -5.11 0.15
C THR A 553 5.24 -5.99 -0.72
N GLN A 554 4.94 -7.19 -0.23
CA GLN A 554 3.93 -8.02 -0.86
C GLN A 554 2.50 -7.57 -0.50
N LYS A 555 2.36 -6.57 0.37
CA LYS A 555 1.10 -6.13 0.98
C LYS A 555 0.06 -5.67 -0.05
N TYR A 556 0.51 -5.16 -1.19
CA TYR A 556 -0.34 -4.59 -2.23
C TYR A 556 -0.30 -5.40 -3.53
N LEU A 557 0.39 -6.54 -3.52
CA LEU A 557 0.40 -7.43 -4.66
C LEU A 557 -1.00 -7.98 -4.86
N ALA A 558 -1.47 -7.83 -6.09
CA ALA A 558 -2.70 -8.43 -6.53
C ALA A 558 -2.42 -9.85 -7.05
N ASP A 559 -3.46 -10.68 -7.08
CA ASP A 559 -3.33 -12.03 -7.63
C ASP A 559 -3.28 -11.99 -9.16
N ILE A 560 -2.11 -12.34 -9.71
CA ILE A 560 -1.84 -12.40 -11.16
C ILE A 560 -2.59 -13.52 -11.89
N GLN A 561 -3.04 -14.57 -11.17
CA GLN A 561 -3.69 -15.72 -11.78
C GLN A 561 -5.11 -15.39 -12.27
N ALA A 562 -5.68 -14.27 -11.82
CA ALA A 562 -7.09 -13.97 -12.03
C ALA A 562 -7.37 -12.48 -12.25
N PRO A 563 -7.80 -12.08 -13.46
CA PRO A 563 -8.17 -10.72 -13.75
C PRO A 563 -9.33 -10.22 -12.89
N SER A 564 -9.00 -9.41 -11.89
CA SER A 564 -9.99 -8.82 -11.01
C SER A 564 -9.56 -7.43 -10.60
N LEU A 565 -9.21 -6.59 -11.58
CA LEU A 565 -9.19 -5.13 -11.40
C LEU A 565 -10.52 -4.54 -11.82
N ALA A 566 -11.09 -3.65 -11.01
CA ALA A 566 -12.27 -2.90 -11.38
C ALA A 566 -12.21 -1.47 -10.84
N PHE A 567 -12.50 -0.50 -11.70
CA PHE A 567 -12.48 0.91 -11.35
C PHE A 567 -13.92 1.43 -11.14
N GLY A 568 -14.17 1.97 -9.96
CA GLY A 568 -15.44 2.58 -9.55
C GLY A 568 -15.54 4.04 -9.95
N HIS A 569 -16.77 4.56 -9.99
CA HIS A 569 -17.02 5.93 -10.43
C HIS A 569 -16.46 6.99 -9.47
N GLY A 570 -16.33 6.65 -8.18
CA GLY A 570 -15.77 7.52 -7.14
C GLY A 570 -14.24 7.62 -7.16
N GLY A 571 -13.56 7.04 -8.15
CA GLY A 571 -12.11 6.94 -8.17
C GLY A 571 -11.59 5.69 -7.46
N GLN A 572 -12.43 4.83 -6.91
CA GLN A 572 -11.94 3.63 -6.24
C GLN A 572 -11.44 2.59 -7.23
N LEU A 573 -10.26 2.03 -6.98
CA LEU A 573 -9.72 0.92 -7.71
C LEU A 573 -9.76 -0.33 -6.83
N PHE A 574 -10.69 -1.22 -7.13
CA PHE A 574 -10.86 -2.49 -6.45
C PHE A 574 -10.02 -3.57 -7.11
N TYR A 575 -9.46 -4.44 -6.30
CA TYR A 575 -8.64 -5.55 -6.77
C TYR A 575 -8.73 -6.78 -5.87
N ARG A 576 -8.38 -7.94 -6.43
CA ARG A 576 -8.15 -9.15 -5.64
C ARG A 576 -6.71 -9.19 -5.15
N THR A 577 -6.50 -9.21 -3.84
CA THR A 577 -5.16 -9.31 -3.26
C THR A 577 -4.54 -10.68 -3.55
N ARG A 578 -3.23 -10.82 -3.40
CA ARG A 578 -2.51 -12.11 -3.53
C ARG A 578 -3.06 -13.21 -2.61
N HIS A 579 -3.70 -12.83 -1.49
CA HIS A 579 -4.32 -13.77 -0.54
C HIS A 579 -5.78 -14.12 -0.89
N GLY A 580 -6.33 -13.49 -1.94
CA GLY A 580 -7.68 -13.67 -2.45
C GLY A 580 -8.72 -12.74 -1.84
N SER A 581 -8.36 -11.85 -0.91
CA SER A 581 -9.30 -10.89 -0.31
C SER A 581 -9.63 -9.75 -1.29
N LEU A 582 -10.70 -8.99 -1.02
CA LEU A 582 -11.01 -7.78 -1.77
C LEU A 582 -10.22 -6.60 -1.19
N GLY A 583 -9.32 -6.04 -1.99
CA GLY A 583 -8.60 -4.81 -1.69
C GLY A 583 -9.17 -3.64 -2.47
N TYR A 584 -8.96 -2.41 -1.99
CA TYR A 584 -9.18 -1.23 -2.81
C TYR A 584 -8.22 -0.09 -2.46
N PHE A 585 -8.19 0.91 -3.34
CA PHE A 585 -7.59 2.21 -3.10
C PHE A 585 -8.48 3.33 -3.63
N ASN A 586 -8.44 4.52 -3.04
CA ASN A 586 -9.09 5.70 -3.60
C ASN A 586 -8.11 6.46 -4.49
N TRP A 587 -8.42 6.53 -5.79
CA TRP A 587 -7.68 7.31 -6.77
C TRP A 587 -8.26 8.72 -6.89
N GLU A 588 -7.62 9.68 -6.26
CA GLU A 588 -7.93 11.09 -6.47
C GLU A 588 -7.05 11.67 -7.57
N HIS A 589 -7.67 12.19 -8.62
CA HIS A 589 -6.95 12.94 -9.64
C HIS A 589 -6.62 14.32 -9.07
N SER A 590 -5.39 14.52 -8.57
CA SER A 590 -4.97 15.80 -7.96
C SER A 590 -5.26 16.97 -8.91
N SER A 591 -6.11 17.90 -8.50
CA SER A 591 -6.76 18.81 -9.44
C SER A 591 -5.99 20.09 -9.78
N LYS A 592 -4.80 20.37 -9.22
CA LYS A 592 -4.03 21.56 -9.67
C LYS A 592 -2.53 21.69 -9.40
N ASP A 593 -1.92 21.21 -8.32
CA ASP A 593 -0.56 21.71 -7.97
C ASP A 593 0.43 20.71 -7.32
N CYS A 594 0.21 19.40 -7.40
CA CYS A 594 1.18 18.43 -6.86
C CYS A 594 1.68 17.45 -7.93
N THR A 595 3.00 17.30 -8.01
CA THR A 595 3.73 16.31 -8.82
C THR A 595 3.47 14.85 -8.44
N CYS A 596 2.63 14.62 -7.42
CA CYS A 596 2.32 13.30 -6.90
C CYS A 596 0.83 13.05 -7.17
N ARG A 597 0.54 12.11 -8.07
CA ARG A 597 -0.78 11.47 -8.14
C ARG A 597 -0.89 10.61 -6.89
N THR A 598 -1.69 11.03 -5.92
CA THR A 598 -1.77 10.40 -4.61
C THR A 598 -2.97 9.45 -4.56
N LEU A 599 -2.75 8.19 -4.18
CA LEU A 599 -3.82 7.41 -3.56
C LEU A 599 -3.95 8.00 -2.16
N HIS A 600 -5.10 8.60 -1.88
CA HIS A 600 -5.42 8.99 -0.53
C HIS A 600 -6.22 7.84 0.10
N ALA A 601 -6.18 7.71 1.43
CA ALA A 601 -7.41 7.29 2.11
C ALA A 601 -8.51 8.26 1.66
N ASP A 602 -9.80 7.88 1.63
CA ASP A 602 -10.82 8.91 1.42
C ASP A 602 -10.48 10.06 2.36
N LYS A 603 -10.40 11.30 1.84
CA LYS A 603 -10.33 12.47 2.72
C LYS A 603 -11.41 12.21 3.75
N GLU A 604 -11.01 11.96 4.99
CA GLU A 604 -11.94 12.08 6.09
C GLU A 604 -12.49 13.49 5.90
N GLU A 605 -13.70 13.62 5.38
CA GLU A 605 -14.40 14.89 5.25
C GLU A 605 -14.78 15.32 6.66
N ASN A 606 -13.80 15.51 7.56
CA ASN A 606 -14.02 15.72 8.98
C ASN A 606 -15.22 14.90 9.50
N PHE A 607 -15.31 13.63 9.12
CA PHE A 607 -16.00 12.68 9.98
C PHE A 607 -15.07 12.61 11.17
N ASN A 608 -15.30 13.52 12.13
CA ASN A 608 -14.78 13.41 13.47
C ASN A 608 -14.99 11.95 13.83
N LEU A 609 -13.90 11.17 13.81
CA LEU A 609 -13.85 9.86 14.39
C LEU A 609 -14.61 9.97 15.71
N ILE A 610 -15.79 9.36 15.75
CA ILE A 610 -16.59 9.20 16.96
C ILE A 610 -15.88 8.18 17.87
N SER A 611 -14.56 8.04 17.78
CA SER A 611 -13.72 7.32 18.74
C SER A 611 -13.40 8.17 19.98
N ASP A 612 -13.67 9.48 19.94
CA ASP A 612 -13.39 10.40 21.06
C ASP A 612 -14.65 10.98 21.71
N MET A 613 -15.77 10.24 21.72
CA MET A 613 -16.89 10.61 22.59
C MET A 613 -16.49 10.36 24.06
N GLU A 614 -15.88 11.37 24.67
CA GLU A 614 -15.54 11.38 26.09
C GLU A 614 -16.82 11.61 26.90
N ILE A 615 -17.28 10.58 27.60
CA ILE A 615 -18.34 10.69 28.59
C ILE A 615 -17.75 11.27 29.88
N LYS A 616 -18.20 12.47 30.25
CA LYS A 616 -17.95 13.06 31.56
C LYS A 616 -19.15 12.83 32.47
N VAL A 617 -18.88 12.43 33.71
CA VAL A 617 -19.87 12.19 34.76
C VAL A 617 -19.52 13.08 35.95
N TYR A 618 -20.45 13.90 36.42
CA TYR A 618 -20.22 14.74 37.59
C TYR A 618 -21.49 14.93 38.45
N PRO A 619 -21.42 14.76 39.78
CA PRO A 619 -20.28 14.25 40.54
C PRO A 619 -20.12 12.73 40.38
N ASN A 620 -18.89 12.23 40.54
CA ASN A 620 -18.59 10.81 40.65
C ASN A 620 -17.36 10.63 41.57
N PRO A 621 -17.50 10.17 42.82
CA PRO A 621 -18.69 9.54 43.41
C PRO A 621 -19.93 10.45 43.56
N THR A 622 -21.12 9.85 43.67
CA THR A 622 -22.43 10.55 43.81
C THR A 622 -23.35 9.91 44.86
N THR A 623 -24.32 10.66 45.39
CA THR A 623 -25.43 10.14 46.21
C THR A 623 -26.60 9.58 45.39
N GLY A 624 -26.51 9.64 44.05
CA GLY A 624 -27.51 9.06 43.14
C GLY A 624 -27.91 9.94 41.96
N ARG A 625 -27.56 11.23 41.97
CA ARG A 625 -27.80 12.14 40.84
C ARG A 625 -26.47 12.59 40.24
N LEU A 626 -26.34 12.50 38.92
CA LEU A 626 -25.18 13.02 38.20
C LEU A 626 -25.59 13.63 36.87
N LEU A 627 -24.74 14.51 36.36
CA LEU A 627 -24.80 15.03 35.01
C LEU A 627 -23.88 14.19 34.12
N LEU A 628 -24.44 13.66 33.03
CA LEU A 628 -23.70 13.10 31.91
C LEU A 628 -23.47 14.21 30.89
N THR A 629 -22.23 14.39 30.45
CA THR A 629 -21.89 15.31 29.35
C THR A 629 -21.12 14.56 28.29
N LEU A 630 -21.57 14.68 27.04
CA LEU A 630 -20.90 14.16 25.85
C LEU A 630 -20.14 15.31 25.19
N ASN A 631 -18.81 15.19 25.08
CA ASN A 631 -17.96 16.22 24.46
C ASN A 631 -18.22 16.38 22.94
N LYS A 632 -18.74 15.34 22.26
CA LYS A 632 -18.89 15.28 20.79
C LYS A 632 -20.20 14.59 20.32
N GLY A 633 -21.37 14.91 20.91
CA GLY A 633 -22.68 14.48 20.40
C GLY A 633 -23.46 15.60 19.69
N ASN A 634 -24.48 15.35 18.85
CA ASN A 634 -25.41 16.40 18.44
C ASN A 634 -26.52 16.61 19.48
N GLN A 635 -27.14 17.79 19.47
CA GLN A 635 -28.27 18.10 20.35
C GLN A 635 -29.50 17.24 20.04
N ASP A 636 -29.60 16.72 18.82
CA ASP A 636 -30.74 15.96 18.31
C ASP A 636 -30.48 14.44 18.26
N ASP A 637 -29.29 13.97 18.67
CA ASP A 637 -28.98 12.54 18.66
C ASP A 637 -29.67 11.82 19.83
N VAL A 638 -30.19 10.62 19.55
CA VAL A 638 -30.77 9.72 20.55
C VAL A 638 -29.73 8.69 20.99
N TYR A 639 -29.43 8.66 22.28
CA TYR A 639 -28.51 7.71 22.91
C TYR A 639 -29.28 6.68 23.72
N GLN A 640 -28.93 5.41 23.59
CA GLN A 640 -29.41 4.36 24.49
C GLN A 640 -28.42 4.20 25.65
N TYR A 641 -28.89 3.80 26.83
CA TYR A 641 -28.02 3.47 27.95
C TYR A 641 -28.45 2.21 28.69
N GLU A 642 -27.47 1.56 29.32
CA GLU A 642 -27.64 0.45 30.25
C GLU A 642 -26.75 0.66 31.47
N LEU A 643 -27.35 0.66 32.65
CA LEU A 643 -26.65 0.68 33.93
C LEU A 643 -26.52 -0.76 34.43
N VAL A 644 -25.28 -1.21 34.63
CA VAL A 644 -24.93 -2.58 35.04
C VAL A 644 -24.28 -2.53 36.42
N ALA A 645 -24.73 -3.37 37.35
CA ALA A 645 -24.09 -3.50 38.66
C ALA A 645 -22.73 -4.22 38.55
N ALA A 646 -21.88 -4.12 39.58
CA ALA A 646 -20.56 -4.76 39.59
C ALA A 646 -20.56 -6.29 39.39
N ASN A 647 -21.71 -6.96 39.60
CA ASN A 647 -21.90 -8.39 39.34
C ASN A 647 -22.35 -8.71 37.89
N GLY A 648 -22.39 -7.72 36.99
CA GLY A 648 -22.84 -7.88 35.61
C GLY A 648 -24.36 -7.84 35.43
N GLN A 649 -25.15 -7.69 36.50
CA GLN A 649 -26.60 -7.61 36.38
C GLN A 649 -27.03 -6.25 35.82
N SER A 650 -27.82 -6.25 34.74
CA SER A 650 -28.49 -5.05 34.23
C SER A 650 -29.49 -4.53 35.29
N VAL A 651 -29.25 -3.32 35.76
CA VAL A 651 -30.06 -2.63 36.78
C VAL A 651 -31.13 -1.77 36.12
N ARG A 652 -30.76 -1.02 35.07
CA ARG A 652 -31.66 -0.09 34.39
C ARG A 652 -31.26 0.09 32.92
N LYS A 653 -32.25 0.29 32.05
CA LYS A 653 -32.06 0.69 30.65
C LYS A 653 -32.93 1.91 30.32
N GLY A 654 -32.52 2.70 29.35
CA GLY A 654 -33.32 3.81 28.85
C GLY A 654 -32.63 4.52 27.69
N SER A 655 -33.18 5.68 27.31
CA SER A 655 -32.60 6.55 26.29
C SER A 655 -32.61 8.00 26.73
N PHE A 656 -31.76 8.81 26.11
CA PHE A 656 -31.76 10.26 26.25
C PHE A 656 -31.40 10.96 24.94
N GLU A 657 -31.78 12.23 24.82
CA GLU A 657 -31.48 13.06 23.66
C GLU A 657 -30.54 14.20 24.07
N GLY A 658 -29.60 14.53 23.19
CA GLY A 658 -28.70 15.66 23.33
C GLY A 658 -27.41 15.40 24.10
N LYS A 659 -26.60 16.46 24.25
CA LYS A 659 -25.23 16.41 24.82
C LYS A 659 -25.18 16.28 26.34
N GLU A 660 -26.27 16.63 27.02
CA GLU A 660 -26.33 16.64 28.47
C GLU A 660 -27.56 15.86 28.96
N TYR A 661 -27.35 14.99 29.94
CA TYR A 661 -28.44 14.23 30.54
C TYR A 661 -28.30 14.15 32.05
N SER A 662 -29.37 14.52 32.75
CA SER A 662 -29.48 14.34 34.20
C SER A 662 -29.86 12.91 34.50
N PHE A 663 -28.91 12.15 35.04
CA PHE A 663 -29.05 10.73 35.34
C PHE A 663 -29.32 10.55 36.84
N ASP A 664 -30.53 10.12 37.19
CA ASP A 664 -30.96 9.86 38.58
C ASP A 664 -31.13 8.36 38.82
N PHE A 665 -30.24 7.79 39.64
CA PHE A 665 -30.25 6.42 40.15
C PHE A 665 -30.20 6.41 41.69
N SER A 666 -30.84 7.41 42.31
CA SER A 666 -30.92 7.56 43.77
C SER A 666 -31.64 6.42 44.48
N ASN A 667 -32.46 5.64 43.76
CA ASN A 667 -33.15 4.48 44.32
C ASN A 667 -32.30 3.20 44.34
N GLU A 668 -31.14 3.17 43.67
CA GLU A 668 -30.28 1.97 43.63
C GLU A 668 -29.43 1.81 44.90
N PRO A 669 -29.00 0.61 45.29
CA PRO A 669 -28.09 0.44 46.42
C PRO A 669 -26.76 1.22 46.26
N SER A 670 -26.11 1.63 47.34
CA SER A 670 -24.74 2.16 47.26
C SER A 670 -23.79 1.07 46.72
N GLY A 671 -22.89 1.43 45.79
CA GLY A 671 -22.07 0.45 45.09
C GLY A 671 -21.35 1.00 43.86
N ILE A 672 -20.66 0.13 43.14
CA ILE A 672 -20.02 0.44 41.86
C ILE A 672 -20.94 -0.04 40.73
N TYR A 673 -21.12 0.83 39.75
CA TYR A 673 -21.90 0.56 38.54
C TYR A 673 -21.08 0.85 37.29
N GLN A 674 -21.47 0.23 36.20
CA GLN A 674 -20.97 0.48 34.86
C GLN A 674 -22.12 1.07 34.04
N LEU A 675 -21.94 2.27 33.51
CA LEU A 675 -22.87 2.90 32.59
C LEU A 675 -22.37 2.64 31.17
N ASN A 676 -23.13 1.86 30.40
CA ASN A 676 -22.93 1.66 28.98
C ASN A 676 -23.81 2.66 28.22
N ILE A 677 -23.25 3.45 27.31
CA ILE A 677 -23.99 4.34 26.40
C ILE A 677 -23.79 3.80 24.98
N ILE A 678 -24.88 3.62 24.24
CA ILE A 678 -24.90 3.05 22.89
C ILE A 678 -25.40 4.12 21.92
N SER A 679 -24.64 4.36 20.85
CA SER A 679 -24.96 5.30 19.78
C SER A 679 -24.71 4.61 18.44
N GLY A 680 -25.80 4.22 17.75
CA GLY A 680 -25.70 3.37 16.56
C GLY A 680 -25.04 2.03 16.87
N THR A 681 -23.90 1.76 16.22
CA THR A 681 -23.06 0.57 16.44
C THR A 681 -22.00 0.75 17.53
N ASN A 682 -21.81 1.97 18.04
CA ASN A 682 -20.77 2.27 19.02
C ASN A 682 -21.27 2.08 20.47
N GLN A 683 -20.41 1.56 21.33
CA GLN A 683 -20.66 1.40 22.77
C GLN A 683 -19.55 2.03 23.59
N TYR A 684 -19.93 2.88 24.54
CA TYR A 684 -19.04 3.58 25.45
C TYR A 684 -19.34 3.16 26.89
N THR A 685 -18.31 3.09 27.73
CA THR A 685 -18.44 2.61 29.09
C THR A 685 -17.85 3.58 30.10
N LYS A 686 -18.60 3.92 31.16
CA LYS A 686 -18.12 4.73 32.28
C LYS A 686 -18.41 4.07 33.62
N ARG A 687 -17.41 4.03 34.49
CA ARG A 687 -17.58 3.57 35.88
C ARG A 687 -18.23 4.65 36.74
N LEU A 688 -19.29 4.30 37.46
CA LEU A 688 -19.97 5.15 38.44
C LEU A 688 -19.80 4.59 39.85
N VAL A 689 -19.66 5.46 40.83
CA VAL A 689 -19.56 5.10 42.25
C VAL A 689 -20.67 5.81 43.02
N LYS A 690 -21.60 5.04 43.58
CA LYS A 690 -22.66 5.56 44.44
C LYS A 690 -22.31 5.38 45.91
N ILE A 691 -22.29 6.49 46.64
CA ILE A 691 -22.13 6.53 48.10
C ILE A 691 -23.49 6.70 48.78
N LYS A 692 -23.52 6.51 50.10
CA LYS A 692 -24.74 6.65 50.91
C LYS A 692 -25.18 8.10 51.03
#